data_AF-A0A8J4QAU8-F1
#
_entry.id   AF-A0A8J4QAU8-F1
#
_cell.length_a   1.000
_cell.length_b   1.000
_cell.length_c   1.000
_cell.angle_alpha   90.00
_cell.angle_beta   90.00
_cell.angle_gamma   90.00
#
_symmetry.space_group_name_H-M   'P 1'
#
loop_
_entity.id
_entity.type
_entity.pdbx_description
1 polymer ?
#
loop_
_entity_poly.entity_id
_entity_poly.type
_entity_poly.pdbx_seq_one_letter_code
_entity_poly.pdbx_strand_id
1 'polypeptide(L)'
;MPLLRKLPQSVVEELEQDLKHMIVRHSFLTVVHACIKCLCSVGKVAGKGATVIEYLIQVFFKRLDARAIDNKQLVGRSLFCLGLLIRYGNSLLGSSSNKTIDAVSCLSLFKKYLRVEDFIVKVRSLQALGFLLIARPEYMLDNDIGKIVEATLSSGCDVRLKMQSLQNMYEYLLDAESQMGTDKANENAVHYSVEGGHSVPVAAGAGDTNICGGIVQLYWDSILGRCLDLNEQVRQAALKIVEIVLRQGLVHPITCVPYLIALEADPQEVNSKLAHHLLMNMNEKYPAFFESRLGDGLQMTFIFIQAISGINENVNQKVQSKVIGNVKGKSDGGSVSQARLGVSRIYKLIRGNRVSRNKFMSSIVRKFDNPSWNDSVIPFLMYCTEILALLPFTSPDEPLYLIYAINRVIQVRAGALEASMKALNNYLSQKDAEKIPYDNGQLKPAVQPDFNEMTSMDLNGTVQHEPAGQPIFDHRMSMDLNESIQQDIADQSVFNHSTLVGAKTRSMSSGVSFILSEDDLQKVQADCLAAIALQLLLKLKRHLKIVYSLNDARCQAFSPNEPIKPGDVLSRQNIPLNISETRISLPATYQDLIQRYQEFKNALKEDAIDYSIYTANIKRKRPTPRKGRKSVYGGGDEDDIDDEDWTGGVRRLSNSGRRGNSNRGSRQR
;
A
#
# COMPACT_ATOMS: atom_id res chain seq x y z
N MET A 1 -36.80 -19.55 14.94
CA MET A 1 -36.71 -20.96 14.49
C MET A 1 -35.59 -21.75 15.17
N PRO A 2 -34.31 -21.35 15.13
CA PRO A 2 -33.21 -22.19 15.65
C PRO A 2 -33.25 -22.46 17.16
N LEU A 3 -33.98 -21.64 17.93
CA LEU A 3 -34.15 -21.79 19.38
C LEU A 3 -35.27 -22.79 19.77
N LEU A 4 -36.05 -23.29 18.80
CA LEU A 4 -37.14 -24.23 19.05
C LEU A 4 -36.61 -25.66 19.00
N ARG A 5 -36.88 -26.45 20.05
CA ARG A 5 -36.45 -27.86 20.13
C ARG A 5 -37.27 -28.81 19.26
N LYS A 6 -38.55 -28.52 19.04
CA LYS A 6 -39.46 -29.32 18.21
C LYS A 6 -40.60 -28.45 17.68
N LEU A 7 -41.02 -28.64 16.44
CA LEU A 7 -42.23 -28.04 15.89
C LEU A 7 -43.31 -29.10 15.63
N PRO A 8 -44.60 -28.77 15.82
CA PRO A 8 -45.70 -29.61 15.38
C PRO A 8 -45.62 -29.85 13.87
N GLN A 9 -45.87 -31.09 13.43
CA GLN A 9 -45.75 -31.49 12.03
C GLN A 9 -46.70 -30.69 11.11
N SER A 10 -47.91 -30.38 11.57
CA SER A 10 -48.88 -29.56 10.83
C SER A 10 -48.34 -28.16 10.52
N VAL A 11 -47.68 -27.53 11.50
CA VAL A 11 -47.08 -26.20 11.36
C VAL A 11 -45.88 -26.25 10.41
N VAL A 12 -45.09 -27.33 10.44
CA VAL A 12 -43.98 -27.51 9.49
C VAL A 12 -44.50 -27.59 8.07
N GLU A 13 -45.53 -28.41 7.82
CA GLU A 13 -46.09 -28.61 6.48
C GLU A 13 -46.74 -27.34 5.92
N GLU A 14 -47.52 -26.63 6.73
CA GLU A 14 -48.15 -25.35 6.34
C GLU A 14 -47.08 -24.30 6.04
N LEU A 15 -46.10 -24.16 6.93
CA LEU A 15 -45.01 -23.19 6.75
C LEU A 15 -44.13 -23.52 5.54
N GLU A 16 -43.83 -24.80 5.28
CA GLU A 16 -43.09 -25.21 4.09
C GLU A 16 -43.85 -24.86 2.80
N GLN A 17 -45.18 -25.05 2.77
CA GLN A 17 -46.02 -24.69 1.61
C GLN A 17 -46.04 -23.19 1.37
N ASP A 18 -46.25 -22.39 2.42
CA ASP A 18 -46.29 -20.93 2.33
C ASP A 18 -44.94 -20.36 1.87
N LEU A 19 -43.84 -20.84 2.47
CA LEU A 19 -42.49 -20.42 2.10
C LEU A 19 -42.18 -20.81 0.66
N LYS A 20 -42.57 -22.01 0.21
CA LYS A 20 -42.42 -22.44 -1.18
C LYS A 20 -43.15 -21.50 -2.15
N HIS A 21 -44.39 -21.11 -1.85
CA HIS A 21 -45.16 -20.18 -2.68
C HIS A 21 -44.50 -18.81 -2.76
N MET A 22 -44.07 -18.29 -1.61
CA MET A 22 -43.35 -17.02 -1.50
C MET A 22 -42.04 -17.02 -2.30
N ILE A 23 -41.24 -18.08 -2.20
CA ILE A 23 -39.98 -18.22 -2.94
C ILE A 23 -40.22 -18.22 -4.45
N VAL A 24 -41.29 -18.86 -4.92
CA VAL A 24 -41.56 -18.96 -6.36
C VAL A 24 -42.16 -17.67 -6.92
N ARG A 25 -43.04 -16.98 -6.19
CA ARG A 25 -43.91 -15.92 -6.75
C ARG A 25 -43.59 -14.50 -6.29
N HIS A 26 -42.98 -14.31 -5.12
CA HIS A 26 -42.86 -12.97 -4.54
C HIS A 26 -41.83 -12.08 -5.26
N SER A 27 -42.18 -10.85 -5.64
CA SER A 27 -41.34 -9.99 -6.50
C SER A 27 -40.02 -9.55 -5.87
N PHE A 28 -39.98 -9.29 -4.56
CA PHE A 28 -38.79 -8.75 -3.88
C PHE A 28 -37.80 -9.84 -3.44
N LEU A 29 -36.55 -9.75 -3.90
CA LEU A 29 -35.50 -10.73 -3.61
C LEU A 29 -35.07 -10.77 -2.13
N THR A 30 -35.19 -9.66 -1.40
CA THR A 30 -34.89 -9.61 0.03
C THR A 30 -35.83 -10.49 0.84
N VAL A 31 -37.13 -10.49 0.50
CA VAL A 31 -38.12 -11.39 1.10
C VAL A 31 -37.83 -12.83 0.70
N VAL A 32 -37.52 -13.09 -0.57
CA VAL A 32 -37.16 -14.44 -1.05
C VAL A 32 -35.95 -14.99 -0.30
N HIS A 33 -34.92 -14.18 -0.05
CA HIS A 33 -33.75 -14.55 0.74
C HIS A 33 -34.13 -14.99 2.15
N ALA A 34 -34.94 -14.18 2.84
CA ALA A 34 -35.44 -14.52 4.17
C ALA A 34 -36.29 -15.81 4.17
N CYS A 35 -37.14 -15.99 3.15
CA CYS A 35 -37.94 -17.20 3.00
C CYS A 35 -37.09 -18.44 2.78
N ILE A 36 -36.07 -18.40 1.91
CA ILE A 36 -35.16 -19.54 1.68
C ILE A 36 -34.40 -19.87 2.98
N LYS A 37 -33.84 -18.85 3.65
CA LYS A 37 -33.13 -19.04 4.91
C LYS A 37 -34.03 -19.65 6.00
N CYS A 38 -35.28 -19.19 6.08
CA CYS A 38 -36.28 -19.73 7.00
C CYS A 38 -36.62 -21.19 6.64
N LEU A 39 -36.90 -21.48 5.37
CA LEU A 39 -37.23 -22.83 4.89
C LEU A 39 -36.12 -23.83 5.23
N CYS A 40 -34.87 -23.49 4.95
CA CYS A 40 -33.74 -24.35 5.30
C CYS A 40 -33.60 -24.52 6.83
N SER A 41 -33.89 -23.48 7.62
CA SER A 41 -33.86 -23.57 9.08
C SER A 41 -34.99 -24.46 9.63
N VAL A 42 -36.20 -24.35 9.07
CA VAL A 42 -37.35 -25.22 9.38
C VAL A 42 -36.99 -26.68 9.08
N GLY A 43 -36.43 -26.93 7.89
CA GLY A 43 -36.02 -28.26 7.46
C GLY A 43 -34.99 -28.91 8.39
N LYS A 44 -34.04 -28.12 8.94
CA LYS A 44 -33.06 -28.58 9.94
C LYS A 44 -33.71 -28.95 11.26
N VAL A 45 -34.63 -28.13 11.76
CA VAL A 45 -35.31 -28.40 13.04
C VAL A 45 -36.29 -29.57 12.92
N ALA A 46 -36.94 -29.74 11.77
CA ALA A 46 -37.89 -30.82 11.51
C ALA A 46 -37.21 -32.16 11.15
N GLY A 47 -35.95 -32.13 10.70
CA GLY A 47 -35.21 -33.32 10.26
C GLY A 47 -35.70 -33.95 8.95
N LYS A 48 -36.58 -33.27 8.19
CA LYS A 48 -37.25 -33.81 6.98
C LYS A 48 -37.28 -32.86 5.78
N GLY A 49 -36.63 -31.69 5.83
CA GLY A 49 -36.77 -30.65 4.79
C GLY A 49 -35.98 -30.86 3.48
N ALA A 50 -35.27 -31.97 3.31
CA ALA A 50 -34.41 -32.19 2.13
C ALA A 50 -35.21 -32.23 0.82
N THR A 51 -36.38 -32.86 0.81
CA THR A 51 -37.19 -33.09 -0.40
C THR A 51 -37.72 -31.79 -1.02
N VAL A 52 -38.19 -30.85 -0.19
CA VAL A 52 -38.70 -29.54 -0.66
C VAL A 52 -37.57 -28.70 -1.24
N ILE A 53 -36.39 -28.74 -0.61
CA ILE A 53 -35.20 -28.02 -1.07
C ILE A 53 -34.70 -28.61 -2.40
N GLU A 54 -34.59 -29.93 -2.51
CA GLU A 54 -34.23 -30.62 -3.76
C GLU A 54 -35.20 -30.28 -4.90
N TYR A 55 -36.50 -30.31 -4.62
CA TYR A 55 -37.52 -29.91 -5.58
C TYR A 55 -37.31 -28.48 -6.07
N LEU A 56 -37.09 -27.52 -5.17
CA LEU A 56 -36.87 -26.12 -5.54
C LEU A 56 -35.58 -25.94 -6.34
N ILE A 57 -34.49 -26.63 -5.97
CA ILE A 57 -33.22 -26.64 -6.72
C ILE A 57 -33.48 -27.13 -8.15
N GLN A 58 -34.18 -28.25 -8.32
CA GLN A 58 -34.53 -28.77 -9.64
C GLN A 58 -35.39 -27.80 -10.46
N VAL A 59 -36.36 -27.13 -9.82
CA VAL A 59 -37.21 -26.14 -10.51
C VAL A 59 -36.39 -24.97 -11.04
N PHE A 60 -35.52 -24.38 -10.23
CA PHE A 60 -34.72 -23.23 -10.66
C PHE A 60 -33.61 -23.63 -11.62
N PHE A 61 -32.98 -24.79 -11.45
CA PHE A 61 -32.00 -25.32 -12.39
C PHE A 61 -32.62 -25.56 -13.77
N LYS A 62 -33.76 -26.26 -13.85
CA LYS A 62 -34.46 -26.51 -15.13
C LYS A 62 -34.88 -25.21 -15.83
N ARG A 63 -35.29 -24.19 -15.06
CA ARG A 63 -35.63 -22.85 -15.62
C ARG A 63 -34.43 -22.17 -16.27
N LEU A 64 -33.23 -22.40 -15.74
CA LEU A 64 -31.98 -21.83 -16.24
C LEU A 64 -31.38 -22.67 -17.37
N ASP A 65 -31.60 -23.98 -17.39
CA ASP A 65 -31.06 -24.87 -18.42
C ASP A 65 -31.90 -24.86 -19.70
N ALA A 66 -33.23 -24.84 -19.57
CA ALA A 66 -34.15 -24.99 -20.71
C ALA A 66 -34.52 -23.70 -21.45
N ARG A 67 -34.13 -22.50 -20.96
CA ARG A 67 -34.60 -21.22 -21.52
C ARG A 67 -33.50 -20.43 -22.21
N ALA A 68 -33.82 -19.88 -23.37
CA ALA A 68 -33.08 -18.78 -23.99
C ALA A 68 -33.10 -17.55 -23.05
N ILE A 69 -32.04 -16.74 -23.11
CA ILE A 69 -31.73 -15.64 -22.17
C ILE A 69 -32.72 -14.45 -22.27
N ASP A 70 -33.82 -14.61 -23.00
CA ASP A 70 -34.76 -13.54 -23.36
C ASP A 70 -35.41 -12.87 -22.14
N ASN A 71 -35.66 -13.62 -21.05
CA ASN A 71 -36.20 -13.07 -19.80
C ASN A 71 -35.14 -12.90 -18.71
N LYS A 72 -34.35 -11.83 -18.85
CA LYS A 72 -33.22 -11.48 -17.97
C LYS A 72 -33.59 -11.38 -16.49
N GLN A 73 -34.76 -10.83 -16.16
CA GLN A 73 -35.21 -10.70 -14.77
C GLN A 73 -35.48 -12.06 -14.14
N LEU A 74 -36.14 -12.96 -14.88
CA LEU A 74 -36.41 -14.32 -14.42
C LEU A 74 -35.11 -15.14 -14.29
N VAL A 75 -34.17 -14.97 -15.21
CA VAL A 75 -32.83 -15.58 -15.13
C VAL A 75 -32.11 -15.11 -13.88
N GLY A 76 -32.03 -13.80 -13.65
CA GLY A 76 -31.39 -13.22 -12.47
C GLY A 76 -32.02 -13.70 -11.16
N ARG A 77 -33.36 -13.77 -11.09
CA ARG A 77 -34.07 -14.35 -9.95
C ARG A 77 -33.74 -15.83 -9.75
N SER A 78 -33.73 -16.61 -10.82
CA SER A 78 -33.50 -18.05 -10.75
C SER A 78 -32.06 -18.37 -10.32
N LEU A 79 -31.07 -17.61 -10.80
CA LEU A 79 -29.67 -17.68 -10.34
C LEU A 79 -29.58 -17.39 -8.82
N PHE A 80 -30.23 -16.32 -8.38
CA PHE A 80 -30.26 -15.92 -6.98
C PHE A 80 -30.89 -16.99 -6.07
N CYS A 81 -32.07 -17.50 -6.44
CA CYS A 81 -32.76 -18.55 -5.68
C CYS A 81 -31.95 -19.85 -5.64
N LEU A 82 -31.39 -20.28 -6.78
CA LEU A 82 -30.61 -21.51 -6.88
C LEU A 82 -29.37 -21.44 -5.99
N GLY A 83 -28.60 -20.35 -6.06
CA GLY A 83 -27.41 -20.17 -5.22
C GLY A 83 -27.74 -20.18 -3.72
N LEU A 84 -28.81 -19.49 -3.29
CA LEU A 84 -29.20 -19.47 -1.88
C LEU A 84 -29.70 -20.82 -1.35
N LEU A 85 -30.46 -21.57 -2.16
CA LEU A 85 -30.91 -22.90 -1.81
C LEU A 85 -29.72 -23.85 -1.63
N ILE A 86 -28.71 -23.74 -2.49
CA ILE A 86 -27.47 -24.50 -2.35
C ILE A 86 -26.74 -24.09 -1.07
N ARG A 87 -26.56 -22.79 -0.81
CA ARG A 87 -25.87 -22.28 0.37
C ARG A 87 -26.48 -22.79 1.67
N TYR A 88 -27.76 -22.48 1.90
CA TYR A 88 -28.40 -22.79 3.18
C TYR A 88 -28.89 -24.24 3.29
N GLY A 89 -29.12 -24.90 2.15
CA GLY A 89 -29.57 -26.28 2.07
C GLY A 89 -28.46 -27.33 2.17
N ASN A 90 -27.17 -26.95 2.04
CA ASN A 90 -26.04 -27.89 1.95
C ASN A 90 -26.04 -28.98 3.05
N SER A 91 -26.28 -28.60 4.31
CA SER A 91 -26.28 -29.56 5.44
C SER A 91 -27.46 -30.54 5.41
N LEU A 92 -28.56 -30.20 4.72
CA LEU A 92 -29.73 -31.07 4.57
C LEU A 92 -29.58 -32.02 3.37
N LEU A 93 -28.86 -31.58 2.34
CA LEU A 93 -28.62 -32.34 1.11
C LEU A 93 -27.55 -33.43 1.30
N GLY A 94 -26.67 -33.31 2.29
CA GLY A 94 -25.67 -34.34 2.60
C GLY A 94 -26.24 -35.67 3.10
N SER A 95 -27.49 -35.68 3.55
CA SER A 95 -28.17 -36.87 4.10
C SER A 95 -29.05 -37.61 3.08
N SER A 96 -29.25 -37.07 1.88
CA SER A 96 -30.10 -37.69 0.86
C SER A 96 -29.26 -38.50 -0.14
N SER A 97 -29.55 -39.79 -0.24
CA SER A 97 -28.87 -40.73 -1.16
C SER A 97 -29.25 -40.53 -2.64
N ASN A 98 -30.12 -39.58 -2.96
CA ASN A 98 -30.71 -39.42 -4.28
C ASN A 98 -30.07 -38.27 -5.06
N LYS A 99 -29.07 -38.63 -5.86
CA LYS A 99 -28.44 -37.77 -6.88
C LYS A 99 -29.50 -37.25 -7.85
N THR A 100 -29.88 -35.98 -7.76
CA THR A 100 -30.71 -35.37 -8.82
C THR A 100 -30.07 -34.15 -9.46
N ILE A 101 -29.28 -33.33 -8.73
CA ILE A 101 -28.40 -32.29 -9.29
C ILE A 101 -27.16 -32.20 -8.39
N ASP A 102 -25.97 -32.40 -8.96
CA ASP A 102 -24.72 -32.27 -8.22
C ASP A 102 -24.16 -30.83 -8.28
N ALA A 103 -23.26 -30.50 -7.35
CA ALA A 103 -22.63 -29.19 -7.28
C ALA A 103 -21.88 -28.84 -8.58
N VAL A 104 -21.32 -29.85 -9.26
CA VAL A 104 -20.60 -29.72 -10.53
C VAL A 104 -21.51 -29.20 -11.65
N SER A 105 -22.74 -29.72 -11.75
CA SER A 105 -23.73 -29.24 -12.73
C SER A 105 -24.10 -27.78 -12.50
N CYS A 106 -24.35 -27.39 -11.24
CA CYS A 106 -24.62 -25.98 -10.88
C CYS A 106 -23.44 -25.07 -11.20
N LEU A 107 -22.22 -25.53 -10.94
CA LEU A 107 -20.99 -24.81 -11.21
C LEU A 107 -20.78 -24.58 -12.72
N SER A 108 -21.02 -25.61 -13.54
CA SER A 108 -21.03 -25.49 -15.02
C SER A 108 -22.07 -24.47 -15.50
N LEU A 109 -23.27 -24.50 -14.93
CA LEU A 109 -24.34 -23.57 -15.25
C LEU A 109 -23.96 -22.11 -14.91
N PHE A 110 -23.40 -21.86 -13.72
CA PHE A 110 -22.96 -20.50 -13.35
C PHE A 110 -21.80 -20.01 -14.24
N LYS A 111 -20.86 -20.89 -14.59
CA LYS A 111 -19.78 -20.59 -15.57
C LYS A 111 -20.34 -20.21 -16.94
N LYS A 112 -21.38 -20.90 -17.42
CA LYS A 112 -22.08 -20.55 -18.67
C LYS A 112 -22.66 -19.14 -18.60
N TYR A 113 -23.36 -18.80 -17.52
CA TYR A 113 -23.97 -17.47 -17.37
C TYR A 113 -22.97 -16.33 -17.12
N LEU A 114 -21.75 -16.63 -16.64
CA LEU A 114 -20.65 -15.65 -16.56
C LEU A 114 -20.12 -15.23 -17.94
N ARG A 115 -20.33 -16.05 -18.99
CA ARG A 115 -19.90 -15.75 -20.36
C ARG A 115 -20.94 -14.98 -21.18
N VAL A 116 -22.14 -14.78 -20.64
CA VAL A 116 -23.25 -14.08 -21.33
C VAL A 116 -22.95 -12.59 -21.49
N GLU A 117 -23.37 -11.97 -22.58
CA GLU A 117 -23.13 -10.53 -22.83
C GLU A 117 -23.78 -9.62 -21.78
N ASP A 118 -24.99 -9.99 -21.32
CA ASP A 118 -25.74 -9.20 -20.34
C ASP A 118 -25.01 -9.07 -19.01
N PHE A 119 -24.66 -7.84 -18.68
CA PHE A 119 -23.87 -7.52 -17.50
C PHE A 119 -24.60 -7.82 -16.19
N ILE A 120 -25.92 -7.61 -16.11
CA ILE A 120 -26.68 -7.86 -14.88
C ILE A 120 -26.74 -9.36 -14.60
N VAL A 121 -26.95 -10.16 -15.64
CA VAL A 121 -26.93 -11.63 -15.54
C VAL A 121 -25.54 -12.12 -15.11
N LYS A 122 -24.44 -11.56 -15.64
CA LYS A 122 -23.07 -11.87 -15.19
C LYS A 122 -22.88 -11.66 -13.70
N VAL A 123 -23.24 -10.48 -13.17
CA VAL A 123 -23.14 -10.16 -11.73
C VAL A 123 -23.99 -11.12 -10.90
N ARG A 124 -25.21 -11.44 -11.33
CA ARG A 124 -26.08 -12.41 -10.64
C ARG A 124 -25.52 -13.83 -10.67
N SER A 125 -24.88 -14.22 -11.76
CA SER A 125 -24.20 -15.52 -11.86
C SER A 125 -23.01 -15.59 -10.92
N LEU A 126 -22.20 -14.51 -10.85
CA LEU A 126 -21.09 -14.40 -9.92
C LEU A 126 -21.55 -14.45 -8.46
N GLN A 127 -22.68 -13.81 -8.13
CA GLN A 127 -23.30 -13.90 -6.81
C GLN A 127 -23.73 -15.35 -6.49
N ALA A 128 -24.39 -16.03 -7.43
CA ALA A 128 -24.80 -17.41 -7.26
C ALA A 128 -23.62 -18.37 -7.10
N LEU A 129 -22.54 -18.14 -7.86
CA LEU A 129 -21.27 -18.83 -7.68
C LEU A 129 -20.71 -18.61 -6.27
N GLY A 130 -20.71 -17.37 -5.76
CA GLY A 130 -20.32 -17.06 -4.39
C GLY A 130 -21.08 -17.88 -3.35
N PHE A 131 -22.41 -17.96 -3.48
CA PHE A 131 -23.23 -18.77 -2.58
C PHE A 131 -22.87 -20.27 -2.62
N LEU A 132 -22.55 -20.81 -3.80
CA LEU A 132 -22.05 -22.18 -3.94
C LEU A 132 -20.70 -22.36 -3.23
N LEU A 133 -19.76 -21.42 -3.44
CA LEU A 133 -18.42 -21.47 -2.84
C LEU A 133 -18.45 -21.36 -1.32
N ILE A 134 -19.43 -20.67 -0.74
CA ILE A 134 -19.64 -20.66 0.72
C ILE A 134 -20.06 -22.04 1.23
N ALA A 135 -20.93 -22.74 0.51
CA ALA A 135 -21.36 -24.10 0.89
C ALA A 135 -20.28 -25.17 0.63
N ARG A 136 -19.45 -24.97 -0.39
CA ARG A 136 -18.46 -25.92 -0.90
C ARG A 136 -17.14 -25.19 -1.19
N PRO A 137 -16.40 -24.76 -0.15
CA PRO A 137 -15.18 -23.96 -0.30
C PRO A 137 -14.06 -24.70 -1.03
N GLU A 138 -14.10 -26.03 -1.10
CA GLU A 138 -13.15 -26.85 -1.85
C GLU A 138 -12.99 -26.42 -3.31
N TYR A 139 -14.06 -25.97 -3.95
CA TYR A 139 -14.03 -25.49 -5.33
C TYR A 139 -13.23 -24.19 -5.50
N MET A 140 -12.97 -23.43 -4.43
CA MET A 140 -12.11 -22.24 -4.50
C MET A 140 -10.64 -22.60 -4.70
N LEU A 141 -10.25 -23.86 -4.53
CA LEU A 141 -8.90 -24.34 -4.84
C LEU A 141 -8.77 -24.87 -6.28
N ASP A 142 -9.89 -25.02 -6.98
CA ASP A 142 -9.87 -25.45 -8.38
C ASP A 142 -9.34 -24.32 -9.28
N ASN A 143 -8.39 -24.66 -10.15
CA ASN A 143 -7.72 -23.70 -11.03
C ASN A 143 -8.70 -22.88 -11.90
N ASP A 144 -9.79 -23.49 -12.36
CA ASP A 144 -10.74 -22.80 -13.22
C ASP A 144 -11.64 -21.80 -12.47
N ILE A 145 -11.91 -22.02 -11.18
CA ILE A 145 -12.54 -21.04 -10.28
C ILE A 145 -11.52 -19.97 -9.89
N GLY A 146 -10.27 -20.37 -9.61
CA GLY A 146 -9.17 -19.45 -9.35
C GLY A 146 -9.05 -18.36 -10.41
N LYS A 147 -9.01 -18.76 -11.69
CA LYS A 147 -8.98 -17.83 -12.83
C LYS A 147 -10.19 -16.89 -12.87
N ILE A 148 -11.38 -17.35 -12.48
CA ILE A 148 -12.59 -16.50 -12.45
C ILE A 148 -12.47 -15.46 -11.33
N VAL A 149 -12.04 -15.88 -10.13
CA VAL A 149 -11.87 -14.99 -8.98
C VAL A 149 -10.78 -13.95 -9.26
N GLU A 150 -9.63 -14.37 -9.78
CA GLU A 150 -8.54 -13.46 -10.18
C GLU A 150 -8.98 -12.48 -11.28
N ALA A 151 -9.65 -12.96 -12.34
CA ALA A 151 -10.13 -12.10 -13.42
C ALA A 151 -11.15 -11.07 -12.94
N THR A 152 -12.07 -11.47 -12.05
CA THR A 152 -13.09 -10.56 -11.48
C THR A 152 -12.52 -9.60 -10.45
N LEU A 153 -11.42 -9.97 -9.79
CA LEU A 153 -10.70 -9.07 -8.90
C LEU A 153 -9.68 -8.21 -9.63
N SER A 154 -9.29 -8.47 -10.88
CA SER A 154 -8.28 -7.69 -11.61
C SER A 154 -8.55 -6.17 -11.63
N SER A 155 -7.49 -5.35 -11.68
CA SER A 155 -7.59 -3.88 -11.60
C SER A 155 -8.49 -3.28 -12.70
N GLY A 156 -8.40 -3.81 -13.93
CA GLY A 156 -9.19 -3.39 -15.10
C GLY A 156 -10.62 -3.93 -15.14
N CYS A 157 -11.03 -4.77 -14.19
CA CYS A 157 -12.39 -5.30 -14.16
C CYS A 157 -13.42 -4.23 -13.74
N ASP A 158 -14.68 -4.40 -14.17
CA ASP A 158 -15.77 -3.51 -13.80
C ASP A 158 -15.97 -3.49 -12.27
N VAL A 159 -16.22 -2.30 -11.74
CA VAL A 159 -16.41 -2.05 -10.30
C VAL A 159 -17.47 -2.97 -9.69
N ARG A 160 -18.58 -3.24 -10.39
CA ARG A 160 -19.66 -4.10 -9.85
C ARG A 160 -19.25 -5.56 -9.76
N LEU A 161 -18.40 -6.06 -10.67
CA LEU A 161 -17.87 -7.42 -10.59
C LEU A 161 -16.86 -7.53 -9.45
N LYS A 162 -15.95 -6.56 -9.32
CA LYS A 162 -15.02 -6.47 -8.18
C LYS A 162 -15.77 -6.48 -6.84
N MET A 163 -16.77 -5.61 -6.71
CA MET A 163 -17.61 -5.54 -5.52
C MET A 163 -18.32 -6.87 -5.23
N GLN A 164 -18.86 -7.54 -6.24
CA GLN A 164 -19.53 -8.83 -6.03
C GLN A 164 -18.56 -9.94 -5.63
N SER A 165 -17.35 -10.00 -6.21
CA SER A 165 -16.32 -10.98 -5.82
C SER A 165 -15.81 -10.73 -4.40
N LEU A 166 -15.56 -9.47 -4.03
CA LEU A 166 -15.18 -9.11 -2.66
C LEU A 166 -16.30 -9.43 -1.67
N GLN A 167 -17.56 -9.15 -2.03
CA GLN A 167 -18.71 -9.51 -1.19
C GLN A 167 -18.82 -11.02 -0.99
N ASN A 168 -18.61 -11.82 -2.04
CA ASN A 168 -18.61 -13.28 -1.93
C ASN A 168 -17.54 -13.78 -0.95
N MET A 169 -16.31 -13.24 -1.06
CA MET A 169 -15.20 -13.59 -0.16
C MET A 169 -15.49 -13.14 1.28
N TYR A 170 -16.00 -11.93 1.46
CA TYR A 170 -16.37 -11.39 2.77
C TYR A 170 -17.44 -12.26 3.47
N GLU A 171 -18.48 -12.65 2.74
CA GLU A 171 -19.53 -13.53 3.28
C GLU A 171 -19.01 -14.92 3.60
N TYR A 172 -18.09 -15.47 2.80
CA TYR A 172 -17.42 -16.73 3.11
C TYR A 172 -16.65 -16.67 4.43
N LEU A 173 -15.84 -15.62 4.63
CA LEU A 173 -15.04 -15.46 5.85
C LEU A 173 -15.90 -15.29 7.10
N LEU A 174 -17.02 -14.56 6.99
CA LEU A 174 -18.00 -14.45 8.08
C LEU A 174 -18.67 -15.79 8.40
N ASP A 175 -18.99 -16.57 7.36
CA ASP A 175 -19.59 -17.90 7.51
C ASP A 175 -18.60 -18.85 8.22
N ALA A 176 -17.35 -18.89 7.76
CA ALA A 176 -16.27 -19.68 8.37
C ALA A 176 -16.01 -19.27 9.83
N GLU A 177 -15.97 -17.97 10.14
CA GLU A 177 -15.81 -17.47 11.51
C GLU A 177 -16.96 -17.94 12.43
N SER A 178 -18.19 -17.91 11.92
CA SER A 178 -19.37 -18.33 12.67
C SER A 178 -19.39 -19.83 12.98
N GLN A 179 -18.92 -20.66 12.04
CA GLN A 179 -18.84 -22.12 12.21
C GLN A 179 -17.80 -22.51 13.26
N MET A 180 -16.62 -21.88 13.25
CA MET A 180 -15.58 -22.11 14.27
C MET A 180 -16.05 -21.71 15.68
N GLY A 181 -16.90 -20.69 15.80
CA GLY A 181 -17.51 -20.29 17.07
C GLY A 181 -18.50 -21.33 17.61
N THR A 182 -19.25 -22.00 16.73
CA THR A 182 -20.22 -23.04 17.11
C THR A 182 -19.57 -24.39 17.44
N ASP A 183 -18.47 -24.74 16.78
CA ASP A 183 -17.77 -26.00 17.05
C ASP A 183 -17.14 -26.01 18.45
N LYS A 184 -16.56 -24.87 18.87
CA LYS A 184 -16.07 -24.68 20.26
C LYS A 184 -17.17 -24.78 21.32
N ALA A 185 -18.41 -24.44 20.98
CA ALA A 185 -19.55 -24.56 21.89
C ALA A 185 -20.06 -26.01 21.98
N ASN A 186 -19.93 -26.79 20.90
CA ASN A 186 -20.32 -28.20 20.83
C ASN A 186 -19.24 -29.17 21.37
N GLU A 187 -17.95 -28.80 21.33
CA GLU A 187 -16.88 -29.60 21.95
C GLU A 187 -17.03 -29.72 23.47
N ASN A 188 -17.66 -28.75 24.15
CA ASN A 188 -18.04 -28.88 25.56
C ASN A 188 -19.07 -29.99 25.83
N ALA A 189 -19.65 -30.61 24.79
CA ALA A 189 -20.59 -31.72 24.89
C ALA A 189 -20.01 -33.08 24.47
N VAL A 190 -18.80 -33.13 23.88
CA VAL A 190 -18.21 -34.39 23.39
C VAL A 190 -16.71 -34.45 23.73
N HIS A 191 -16.40 -34.91 24.94
CA HIS A 191 -15.06 -35.37 25.29
C HIS A 191 -14.81 -36.72 24.60
N TYR A 192 -14.05 -36.73 23.51
CA TYR A 192 -13.23 -37.89 23.14
C TYR A 192 -11.76 -37.51 23.32
N SER A 193 -11.09 -38.24 24.20
CA SER A 193 -9.67 -38.15 24.49
C SER A 193 -8.85 -38.64 23.29
N VAL A 194 -8.05 -37.75 22.71
CA VAL A 194 -6.89 -38.15 21.89
C VAL A 194 -5.64 -37.63 22.59
N GLU A 195 -4.91 -38.55 23.22
CA GLU A 195 -3.58 -38.34 23.77
C GLU A 195 -2.56 -38.12 22.64
N GLY A 196 -1.59 -37.25 22.91
CA GLY A 196 -0.22 -37.44 22.42
C GLY A 196 0.12 -36.87 21.05
N GLY A 197 0.29 -35.55 20.96
CA GLY A 197 1.04 -34.91 19.87
C GLY A 197 1.57 -33.56 20.33
N HIS A 198 2.90 -33.47 20.51
CA HIS A 198 3.57 -32.22 20.90
C HIS A 198 3.21 -31.08 19.94
N SER A 199 2.43 -30.12 20.43
CA SER A 199 2.12 -28.88 19.72
C SER A 199 3.38 -28.01 19.66
N VAL A 200 4.07 -28.04 18.52
CA VAL A 200 5.05 -27.01 18.16
C VAL A 200 4.30 -25.68 18.04
N PRO A 201 4.84 -24.55 18.53
CA PRO A 201 4.17 -23.25 18.39
C PRO A 201 4.06 -22.89 16.91
N VAL A 202 2.84 -22.92 16.40
CA VAL A 202 2.51 -22.63 15.01
C VAL A 202 2.71 -21.13 14.75
N ALA A 203 3.57 -20.80 13.79
CA ALA A 203 3.65 -19.47 13.22
C ALA A 203 2.31 -19.11 12.55
N ALA A 204 1.85 -17.87 12.72
CA ALA A 204 0.57 -17.35 12.22
C ALA A 204 0.21 -17.89 10.82
N GLY A 205 -0.83 -18.73 10.75
CA GLY A 205 -1.39 -19.29 9.51
C GLY A 205 -0.84 -20.66 9.05
N ALA A 206 0.17 -21.23 9.71
CA ALA A 206 0.83 -22.46 9.25
C ALA A 206 0.39 -23.76 9.95
N GLY A 207 -0.65 -23.72 10.80
CA GLY A 207 -1.06 -24.88 11.59
C GLY A 207 -2.55 -24.97 11.89
N ASP A 208 -3.36 -24.14 11.24
CA ASP A 208 -4.79 -24.40 11.19
C ASP A 208 -5.07 -25.31 10.00
N THR A 209 -5.50 -26.53 10.26
CA THR A 209 -5.97 -27.53 9.27
C THR A 209 -7.27 -27.10 8.56
N ASN A 210 -7.60 -25.81 8.55
CA ASN A 210 -8.79 -25.28 7.90
C ASN A 210 -8.49 -24.88 6.44
N ILE A 211 -9.36 -25.29 5.52
CA ILE A 211 -9.28 -24.92 4.10
C ILE A 211 -9.36 -23.39 3.90
N CYS A 212 -9.91 -22.67 4.88
CA CYS A 212 -10.06 -21.22 4.88
C CYS A 212 -8.73 -20.47 4.79
N GLY A 213 -7.72 -20.85 5.58
CA GLY A 213 -6.40 -20.24 5.53
C GLY A 213 -5.76 -20.38 4.15
N GLY A 214 -5.78 -21.58 3.58
CA GLY A 214 -5.25 -21.85 2.24
C GLY A 214 -5.95 -21.05 1.13
N ILE A 215 -7.28 -20.93 1.19
CA ILE A 215 -8.07 -20.11 0.25
C ILE A 215 -7.70 -18.64 0.37
N VAL A 216 -7.63 -18.10 1.59
CA VAL A 216 -7.26 -16.69 1.78
C VAL A 216 -5.87 -16.41 1.25
N GLN A 217 -4.90 -17.28 1.55
CA GLN A 217 -3.53 -17.16 1.06
C GLN A 217 -3.46 -17.19 -0.46
N LEU A 218 -4.25 -18.04 -1.13
CA LEU A 218 -4.32 -18.12 -2.59
C LEU A 218 -4.76 -16.79 -3.24
N TYR A 219 -5.75 -16.10 -2.65
CA TYR A 219 -6.31 -14.87 -3.22
C TYR A 219 -5.79 -13.59 -2.56
N TRP A 220 -4.83 -13.70 -1.64
CA TRP A 220 -4.44 -12.62 -0.75
C TRP A 220 -3.90 -11.39 -1.50
N ASP A 221 -3.00 -11.62 -2.46
CA ASP A 221 -2.40 -10.54 -3.24
C ASP A 221 -3.45 -9.82 -4.11
N SER A 222 -4.43 -10.56 -4.64
CA SER A 222 -5.56 -9.98 -5.37
C SER A 222 -6.42 -9.10 -4.46
N ILE A 223 -6.68 -9.52 -3.22
CA ILE A 223 -7.45 -8.75 -2.24
C ILE A 223 -6.67 -7.49 -1.81
N LEU A 224 -5.38 -7.64 -1.48
CA LEU A 224 -4.51 -6.51 -1.11
C LEU A 224 -4.40 -5.49 -2.24
N GLY A 225 -4.24 -5.94 -3.48
CA GLY A 225 -4.22 -5.07 -4.66
C GLY A 225 -5.52 -4.26 -4.83
N ARG A 226 -6.66 -4.74 -4.33
CA ARG A 226 -7.94 -4.00 -4.33
C ARG A 226 -8.08 -3.01 -3.17
N CYS A 227 -7.25 -3.10 -2.14
CA CYS A 227 -7.18 -2.07 -1.10
C CYS A 227 -6.71 -0.72 -1.65
N LEU A 228 -6.02 -0.69 -2.79
CA LEU A 228 -5.54 0.54 -3.45
C LEU A 228 -6.26 0.81 -4.78
N ASP A 229 -7.48 0.28 -4.95
CA ASP A 229 -8.30 0.51 -6.14
C ASP A 229 -8.70 1.99 -6.28
N LEU A 230 -8.92 2.44 -7.51
CA LEU A 230 -9.38 3.80 -7.79
C LEU A 230 -10.79 4.04 -7.23
N ASN A 231 -11.63 3.00 -7.20
CA ASN A 231 -12.96 3.09 -6.64
C ASN A 231 -12.94 2.93 -5.11
N GLU A 232 -13.50 3.92 -4.41
CA GLU A 232 -13.53 3.97 -2.95
C GLU A 232 -14.32 2.85 -2.28
N GLN A 233 -15.41 2.37 -2.90
CA GLN A 233 -16.23 1.28 -2.36
C GLN A 233 -15.48 -0.05 -2.46
N VAL A 234 -14.71 -0.24 -3.54
CA VAL A 234 -13.84 -1.41 -3.72
C VAL A 234 -12.74 -1.43 -2.66
N ARG A 235 -12.08 -0.28 -2.41
CA ARG A 235 -11.09 -0.15 -1.33
C ARG A 235 -11.69 -0.51 0.03
N GLN A 236 -12.86 0.03 0.34
CA GLN A 236 -13.55 -0.22 1.61
C GLN A 236 -13.91 -1.70 1.78
N ALA A 237 -14.45 -2.34 0.73
CA ALA A 237 -14.81 -3.75 0.77
C ALA A 237 -13.58 -4.66 0.97
N ALA A 238 -12.48 -4.38 0.25
CA ALA A 238 -11.23 -5.11 0.40
C ALA A 238 -10.62 -4.92 1.81
N LEU A 239 -10.62 -3.69 2.34
CA LEU A 239 -10.09 -3.40 3.67
C LEU A 239 -10.87 -4.12 4.80
N LYS A 240 -12.20 -4.27 4.66
CA LYS A 240 -13.02 -5.07 5.59
C LYS A 240 -12.65 -6.56 5.57
N ILE A 241 -12.26 -7.09 4.41
CA ILE A 241 -11.74 -8.46 4.32
C ILE A 241 -10.39 -8.55 5.06
N VAL A 242 -9.50 -7.59 4.84
CA VAL A 242 -8.20 -7.51 5.55
C VAL A 242 -8.39 -7.48 7.06
N GLU A 243 -9.35 -6.70 7.58
CA GLU A 243 -9.69 -6.69 9.00
C GLU A 243 -10.03 -8.08 9.55
N ILE A 244 -10.92 -8.82 8.88
CA ILE A 244 -11.33 -10.16 9.30
C ILE A 244 -10.14 -11.13 9.24
N VAL A 245 -9.39 -11.10 8.14
CA VAL A 245 -8.22 -11.96 7.92
C VAL A 245 -7.16 -11.76 9.01
N LEU A 246 -6.87 -10.50 9.37
CA LEU A 246 -5.92 -10.17 10.44
C LEU A 246 -6.43 -10.53 11.82
N ARG A 247 -7.73 -10.33 12.08
CA ARG A 247 -8.35 -10.70 13.38
C ARG A 247 -8.33 -12.21 13.61
N GLN A 248 -8.53 -13.00 12.56
CA GLN A 248 -8.49 -14.46 12.61
C GLN A 248 -7.08 -15.03 12.52
N GLY A 249 -6.08 -14.26 12.09
CA GLY A 249 -4.69 -14.73 11.99
C GLY A 249 -4.44 -15.68 10.80
N LEU A 250 -5.23 -15.57 9.73
CA LEU A 250 -5.17 -16.47 8.56
C LEU A 250 -3.92 -16.24 7.68
N VAL A 251 -3.28 -15.09 7.81
CA VAL A 251 -2.08 -14.69 7.07
C VAL A 251 -1.06 -14.02 7.98
N HIS A 252 0.19 -14.01 7.56
CA HIS A 252 1.22 -13.28 8.27
C HIS A 252 1.04 -11.75 8.10
N PRO A 253 0.89 -10.98 9.20
CA PRO A 253 0.50 -9.57 9.15
C PRO A 253 1.49 -8.66 8.44
N ILE A 254 2.77 -9.06 8.33
CA ILE A 254 3.81 -8.27 7.64
C ILE A 254 3.45 -7.95 6.17
N THR A 255 2.63 -8.79 5.53
CA THR A 255 2.29 -8.70 4.11
C THR A 255 1.35 -7.51 3.81
N CYS A 256 0.44 -7.16 4.73
CA CYS A 256 -0.49 -6.05 4.53
C CYS A 256 0.02 -4.69 5.05
N VAL A 257 1.10 -4.64 5.84
CA VAL A 257 1.59 -3.38 6.45
C VAL A 257 1.78 -2.26 5.41
N PRO A 258 2.41 -2.48 4.25
CA PRO A 258 2.57 -1.43 3.25
C PRO A 258 1.24 -0.87 2.72
N TYR A 259 0.25 -1.75 2.51
CA TYR A 259 -1.09 -1.37 2.03
C TYR A 259 -1.85 -0.55 3.07
N LEU A 260 -1.79 -0.96 4.33
CA LEU A 260 -2.41 -0.22 5.43
C LEU A 260 -1.75 1.16 5.64
N ILE A 261 -0.43 1.24 5.48
CA ILE A 261 0.30 2.53 5.49
C ILE A 261 -0.17 3.44 4.35
N ALA A 262 -0.32 2.93 3.14
CA ALA A 262 -0.83 3.72 2.01
C ALA A 262 -2.26 4.21 2.26
N LEU A 263 -3.10 3.38 2.88
CA LEU A 263 -4.48 3.72 3.22
C LEU A 263 -4.63 4.75 4.35
N GLU A 264 -3.58 5.06 5.12
CA GLU A 264 -3.58 6.22 6.02
C GLU A 264 -3.76 7.55 5.27
N ALA A 265 -3.40 7.57 3.98
CA ALA A 265 -3.60 8.70 3.07
C ALA A 265 -4.87 8.57 2.21
N ASP A 266 -5.77 7.60 2.49
CA ASP A 266 -7.03 7.46 1.75
C ASP A 266 -7.90 8.72 1.88
N PRO A 267 -8.46 9.26 0.77
CA PRO A 267 -9.38 10.37 0.83
C PRO A 267 -10.64 10.12 1.66
N GLN A 268 -11.08 8.86 1.75
CA GLN A 268 -12.24 8.47 2.53
C GLN A 268 -11.85 8.21 3.98
N GLU A 269 -12.43 9.01 4.89
CA GLU A 269 -12.08 8.98 6.30
C GLU A 269 -12.36 7.61 6.94
N VAL A 270 -13.45 6.94 6.54
CA VAL A 270 -13.82 5.60 7.02
C VAL A 270 -12.71 4.58 6.75
N ASN A 271 -12.09 4.64 5.57
CA ASN A 271 -10.99 3.75 5.21
C ASN A 271 -9.72 4.09 6.00
N SER A 272 -9.36 5.38 6.05
CA SER A 272 -8.15 5.82 6.78
C SER A 272 -8.22 5.50 8.28
N LYS A 273 -9.41 5.63 8.91
CA LYS A 273 -9.65 5.29 10.32
C LYS A 273 -9.51 3.79 10.58
N LEU A 274 -10.08 2.96 9.71
CA LEU A 274 -9.95 1.50 9.83
C LEU A 274 -8.50 1.05 9.62
N ALA A 275 -7.82 1.59 8.60
CA ALA A 275 -6.40 1.33 8.37
C ALA A 275 -5.54 1.73 9.58
N HIS A 276 -5.81 2.90 10.16
CA HIS A 276 -5.14 3.36 11.37
C HIS A 276 -5.34 2.43 12.56
N HIS A 277 -6.57 1.98 12.80
CA HIS A 277 -6.88 1.04 13.87
C HIS A 277 -6.12 -0.29 13.67
N LEU A 278 -6.09 -0.82 12.45
CA LEU A 278 -5.36 -2.04 12.13
C LEU A 278 -3.85 -1.87 12.31
N LEU A 279 -3.27 -0.75 11.86
CA LEU A 279 -1.85 -0.46 12.07
C LEU A 279 -1.48 -0.29 13.54
N MET A 280 -2.34 0.36 14.33
CA MET A 280 -2.15 0.49 15.77
C MET A 280 -2.07 -0.88 16.44
N ASN A 281 -3.04 -1.76 16.13
CA ASN A 281 -3.06 -3.14 16.65
C ASN A 281 -1.80 -3.93 16.22
N MET A 282 -1.31 -3.70 15.00
CA MET A 282 -0.09 -4.36 14.49
C MET A 282 1.18 -3.83 15.14
N ASN A 283 1.29 -2.52 15.36
CA ASN A 283 2.44 -1.92 16.03
C ASN A 283 2.50 -2.33 17.52
N GLU A 284 1.35 -2.50 18.16
CA GLU A 284 1.28 -2.98 19.55
C GLU A 284 1.69 -4.46 19.67
N LYS A 285 1.18 -5.32 18.79
CA LYS A 285 1.45 -6.77 18.85
C LYS A 285 2.79 -7.17 18.22
N TYR A 286 3.18 -6.53 17.13
CA TYR A 286 4.32 -6.90 16.28
C TYR A 286 5.15 -5.67 15.81
N PRO A 287 5.72 -4.87 16.72
CA PRO A 287 6.42 -3.63 16.37
C PRO A 287 7.58 -3.82 15.39
N ALA A 288 8.32 -4.93 15.49
CA ALA A 288 9.42 -5.22 14.58
C ALA A 288 8.98 -5.46 13.13
N PHE A 289 7.80 -6.06 12.91
CA PHE A 289 7.24 -6.28 11.57
C PHE A 289 6.70 -4.99 10.97
N PHE A 290 6.08 -4.15 11.82
CA PHE A 290 5.65 -2.82 11.41
C PHE A 290 6.86 -1.98 10.96
N GLU A 291 7.91 -1.92 11.79
CA GLU A 291 9.15 -1.17 11.52
C GLU A 291 9.84 -1.57 10.22
N SER A 292 9.94 -2.87 9.93
CA SER A 292 10.70 -3.37 8.78
C SER A 292 10.03 -3.03 7.43
N ARG A 293 8.73 -2.69 7.43
CA ARG A 293 7.94 -2.42 6.23
C ARG A 293 7.60 -0.94 6.03
N LEU A 294 8.07 -0.05 6.89
CA LEU A 294 7.77 1.39 6.79
C LEU A 294 8.25 2.01 5.47
N GLY A 295 9.43 1.62 5.00
CA GLY A 295 9.98 2.12 3.73
C GLY A 295 9.14 1.71 2.52
N ASP A 296 8.66 0.47 2.51
CA ASP A 296 7.81 -0.07 1.44
C ASP A 296 6.43 0.59 1.47
N GLY A 297 5.88 0.79 2.68
CA GLY A 297 4.64 1.53 2.88
C GLY A 297 4.72 2.97 2.36
N LEU A 298 5.84 3.68 2.60
CA LEU A 298 6.00 5.04 2.08
C LEU A 298 6.00 5.10 0.55
N GLN A 299 6.69 4.14 -0.10
CA GLN A 299 6.70 4.03 -1.56
C GLN A 299 5.31 3.68 -2.10
N MET A 300 4.60 2.77 -1.45
CA MET A 300 3.23 2.40 -1.81
C MET A 300 2.26 3.56 -1.63
N THR A 301 2.43 4.37 -0.58
CA THR A 301 1.68 5.61 -0.35
C THR A 301 1.87 6.59 -1.50
N PHE A 302 3.12 6.80 -1.94
CA PHE A 302 3.44 7.67 -3.07
C PHE A 302 2.74 7.23 -4.36
N ILE A 303 2.85 5.94 -4.70
CA ILE A 303 2.20 5.36 -5.90
C ILE A 303 0.68 5.55 -5.82
N PHE A 304 0.08 5.26 -4.66
CA PHE A 304 -1.35 5.40 -4.44
C PHE A 304 -1.85 6.84 -4.61
N ILE A 305 -1.15 7.81 -4.02
CA ILE A 305 -1.50 9.23 -4.16
C ILE A 305 -1.38 9.70 -5.60
N GLN A 306 -0.32 9.27 -6.31
CA GLN A 306 -0.12 9.62 -7.71
C GLN A 306 -1.24 9.05 -8.59
N ALA A 307 -1.65 7.80 -8.34
CA ALA A 307 -2.74 7.14 -9.07
C ALA A 307 -4.09 7.85 -8.85
N ILE A 308 -4.40 8.27 -7.61
CA ILE A 308 -5.63 9.03 -7.32
C ILE A 308 -5.57 10.44 -7.91
N SER A 309 -4.43 11.11 -7.83
CA SER A 309 -4.27 12.50 -8.28
C SER A 309 -4.31 12.62 -9.81
N GLY A 310 -3.71 11.66 -10.53
CA GLY A 310 -3.69 11.65 -12.00
C GLY A 310 -5.08 11.58 -12.64
N ILE A 311 -6.10 11.09 -11.92
CA ILE A 311 -7.49 11.10 -12.39
C ILE A 311 -8.12 12.48 -12.27
N ASN A 312 -7.88 13.17 -11.16
CA ASN A 312 -8.46 14.48 -10.88
C ASN A 312 -7.96 15.55 -11.86
N GLU A 313 -6.72 15.43 -12.35
CA GLU A 313 -6.21 16.31 -13.41
C GLU A 313 -6.85 16.03 -14.77
N ASN A 314 -7.04 14.75 -15.14
CA ASN A 314 -7.64 14.34 -16.41
C ASN A 314 -9.14 14.68 -16.51
N VAL A 315 -9.88 14.66 -15.39
CA VAL A 315 -11.29 15.07 -15.36
C VAL A 315 -11.44 16.59 -15.49
N ASN A 316 -10.54 17.36 -14.89
CA ASN A 316 -10.59 18.83 -14.93
C ASN A 316 -10.17 19.42 -16.29
N GLN A 317 -9.36 18.73 -17.09
CA GLN A 317 -9.00 19.18 -18.44
C GLN A 317 -10.17 19.11 -19.45
N LYS A 318 -11.14 18.20 -19.27
CA LYS A 318 -12.30 18.09 -20.20
C LYS A 318 -13.41 19.11 -19.96
N VAL A 319 -13.37 19.88 -18.86
CA VAL A 319 -14.43 20.86 -18.51
C VAL A 319 -13.98 22.32 -18.71
N GLN A 320 -12.69 22.61 -18.85
CA GLN A 320 -12.19 23.98 -19.09
C GLN A 320 -11.76 24.21 -20.53
N SER A 321 -12.72 24.21 -21.47
CA SER A 321 -12.54 24.86 -22.77
C SER A 321 -13.69 25.83 -23.06
N LYS A 322 -13.86 26.84 -22.19
CA LYS A 322 -14.38 28.17 -22.55
C LYS A 322 -14.37 29.08 -21.32
N VAL A 323 -13.98 30.32 -21.56
CA VAL A 323 -13.93 31.49 -20.66
C VAL A 323 -12.57 31.73 -19.97
N ILE A 324 -11.85 32.70 -20.56
CA ILE A 324 -10.70 33.41 -20.00
C ILE A 324 -11.23 34.39 -18.94
N GLY A 325 -10.71 34.32 -17.72
CA GLY A 325 -11.02 35.27 -16.65
C GLY A 325 -10.24 35.00 -15.36
N ASN A 326 -9.26 35.86 -15.09
CA ASN A 326 -8.38 35.91 -13.92
C ASN A 326 -8.99 35.48 -12.57
N VAL A 327 -8.72 34.25 -12.12
CA VAL A 327 -8.61 33.93 -10.68
C VAL A 327 -7.47 32.94 -10.48
N LYS A 328 -6.52 33.37 -9.66
CA LYS A 328 -5.30 32.68 -9.23
C LYS A 328 -5.61 31.26 -8.73
N GLY A 329 -5.11 30.25 -9.46
CA GLY A 329 -5.34 28.84 -9.19
C GLY A 329 -4.88 28.41 -7.80
N LYS A 330 -5.81 27.84 -7.03
CA LYS A 330 -5.56 26.99 -5.87
C LYS A 330 -6.23 25.63 -6.17
N SER A 331 -5.54 24.74 -6.86
CA SER A 331 -6.07 23.42 -7.19
C SER A 331 -5.05 22.31 -6.95
N ASP A 332 -4.28 22.40 -5.85
CA ASP A 332 -3.21 21.43 -5.51
C ASP A 332 -3.18 21.03 -4.01
N GLY A 333 -4.19 21.45 -3.24
CA GLY A 333 -4.16 21.35 -1.77
C GLY A 333 -4.63 20.02 -1.19
N GLY A 334 -5.51 19.29 -1.90
CA GLY A 334 -6.26 18.15 -1.36
C GLY A 334 -5.43 16.88 -1.17
N SER A 335 -4.86 16.33 -2.25
CA SER A 335 -4.11 15.07 -2.21
C SER A 335 -2.82 15.16 -1.38
N VAL A 336 -2.07 16.24 -1.54
CA VAL A 336 -0.87 16.52 -0.73
C VAL A 336 -1.25 16.73 0.74
N SER A 337 -2.41 17.30 1.07
CA SER A 337 -2.86 17.37 2.48
C SER A 337 -3.14 15.99 3.10
N GLN A 338 -3.77 15.08 2.36
CA GLN A 338 -4.10 13.74 2.84
C GLN A 338 -2.86 12.88 3.04
N ALA A 339 -1.92 12.94 2.09
CA ALA A 339 -0.60 12.32 2.22
C ALA A 339 0.13 12.74 3.51
N ARG A 340 0.13 14.05 3.78
CA ARG A 340 0.74 14.64 4.97
C ARG A 340 0.06 14.16 6.26
N LEU A 341 -1.27 14.10 6.26
CA LEU A 341 -2.03 13.62 7.41
C LEU A 341 -1.74 12.13 7.69
N GLY A 342 -1.75 11.28 6.67
CA GLY A 342 -1.47 9.85 6.81
C GLY A 342 -0.09 9.57 7.37
N VAL A 343 0.96 10.15 6.78
CA VAL A 343 2.33 9.97 7.30
C VAL A 343 2.50 10.59 8.69
N SER A 344 1.81 11.70 8.98
CA SER A 344 1.81 12.27 10.33
C SER A 344 1.21 11.31 11.36
N ARG A 345 0.15 10.55 11.03
CA ARG A 345 -0.44 9.53 11.91
C ARG A 345 0.55 8.38 12.14
N ILE A 346 1.17 7.89 11.08
CA ILE A 346 2.20 6.84 11.15
C ILE A 346 3.37 7.27 12.04
N TYR A 347 3.86 8.50 11.87
CA TYR A 347 4.94 9.02 12.70
C TYR A 347 4.56 9.06 14.18
N LYS A 348 3.34 9.51 14.50
CA LYS A 348 2.83 9.54 15.88
C LYS A 348 2.79 8.15 16.52
N LEU A 349 2.47 7.09 15.76
CA LEU A 349 2.45 5.71 16.25
C LEU A 349 3.83 5.21 16.71
N ILE A 350 4.90 5.59 15.99
CA ILE A 350 6.27 5.12 16.29
C ILE A 350 7.09 6.10 17.12
N ARG A 351 6.66 7.37 17.24
CA ARG A 351 7.44 8.44 17.86
C ARG A 351 7.88 8.13 19.28
N GLY A 352 7.04 7.43 20.05
CA GLY A 352 7.33 7.05 21.44
C GLY A 352 8.53 6.11 21.59
N ASN A 353 8.83 5.30 20.57
CA ASN A 353 10.00 4.44 20.56
C ASN A 353 11.14 5.12 19.80
N ARG A 354 12.15 5.59 20.54
CA ARG A 354 13.32 6.30 19.98
C ARG A 354 14.01 5.51 18.86
N VAL A 355 14.13 4.19 19.00
CA VAL A 355 14.79 3.32 18.02
C VAL A 355 13.96 3.22 16.74
N SER A 356 12.66 2.91 16.86
CA SER A 356 11.73 2.77 15.72
C SER A 356 11.62 4.08 14.94
N ARG A 357 11.42 5.19 15.67
CA ARG A 357 11.36 6.55 15.13
C ARG A 357 12.63 6.91 14.34
N ASN A 358 13.80 6.59 14.89
CA ASN A 358 15.09 6.83 14.26
C ASN A 358 15.30 5.94 13.02
N LYS A 359 14.95 4.66 13.09
CA LYS A 359 14.98 3.75 11.94
C LYS A 359 14.09 4.24 10.80
N PHE A 360 12.88 4.71 11.10
CA PHE A 360 11.98 5.30 10.11
C PHE A 360 12.62 6.47 9.37
N MET A 361 13.08 7.50 10.10
CA MET A 361 13.73 8.66 9.49
C MET A 361 14.94 8.26 8.65
N SER A 362 15.79 7.37 9.18
CA SER A 362 16.94 6.86 8.44
C SER A 362 16.57 6.01 7.22
N SER A 363 15.49 5.23 7.26
CA SER A 363 15.05 4.44 6.11
C SER A 363 14.62 5.33 4.93
N ILE A 364 14.04 6.49 5.21
CA ILE A 364 13.67 7.46 4.18
C ILE A 364 14.92 8.15 3.66
N VAL A 365 15.81 8.62 4.55
CA VAL A 365 17.07 9.28 4.16
C VAL A 365 17.95 8.35 3.31
N ARG A 366 17.96 7.04 3.57
CA ARG A 366 18.70 6.06 2.76
C ARG A 366 18.23 5.96 1.31
N LYS A 367 16.99 6.35 0.98
CA LYS A 367 16.50 6.36 -0.41
C LYS A 367 17.27 7.36 -1.31
N PHE A 368 17.96 8.32 -0.70
CA PHE A 368 18.77 9.32 -1.40
C PHE A 368 20.23 8.89 -1.60
N ASP A 369 20.65 7.76 -1.03
CA ASP A 369 22.05 7.31 -1.08
C ASP A 369 22.38 6.86 -2.51
N ASN A 370 21.74 5.80 -3.01
CA ASN A 370 21.96 5.27 -4.37
C ASN A 370 20.65 5.20 -5.16
N PRO A 371 20.11 6.34 -5.62
CA PRO A 371 18.96 6.33 -6.49
C PRO A 371 19.32 5.73 -7.85
N SER A 372 18.54 4.75 -8.30
CA SER A 372 18.59 4.26 -9.69
C SER A 372 17.63 5.08 -10.56
N TRP A 373 17.98 5.21 -11.84
CA TRP A 373 17.18 6.01 -12.76
C TRP A 373 15.86 5.31 -13.08
N ASN A 374 14.74 6.02 -12.85
CA ASN A 374 13.41 5.67 -13.33
C ASN A 374 12.54 6.94 -13.38
N ASP A 375 11.48 6.97 -14.18
CA ASP A 375 10.66 8.19 -14.39
C ASP A 375 10.03 8.74 -13.11
N SER A 376 9.84 7.89 -12.10
CA SER A 376 9.21 8.24 -10.82
C SER A 376 10.19 8.62 -9.71
N VAL A 377 11.51 8.45 -9.91
CA VAL A 377 12.48 8.50 -8.82
C VAL A 377 12.59 9.90 -8.24
N ILE A 378 12.66 10.92 -9.10
CA ILE A 378 12.78 12.30 -8.63
C ILE A 378 11.48 12.77 -7.96
N PRO A 379 10.29 12.56 -8.56
CA PRO A 379 9.02 12.80 -7.86
C PRO A 379 8.93 12.10 -6.50
N PHE A 380 9.40 10.85 -6.39
CA PHE A 380 9.41 10.11 -5.12
C PHE A 380 10.38 10.71 -4.10
N LEU A 381 11.59 11.13 -4.52
CA LEU A 381 12.55 11.79 -3.63
C LEU A 381 12.06 13.17 -3.16
N MET A 382 11.37 13.91 -4.04
CA MET A 382 10.71 15.16 -3.65
C MET A 382 9.63 14.91 -2.60
N TYR A 383 8.76 13.92 -2.83
CA TYR A 383 7.76 13.49 -1.86
C TYR A 383 8.40 13.13 -0.51
N CYS A 384 9.47 12.32 -0.50
CA CYS A 384 10.21 12.00 0.72
C CYS A 384 10.76 13.25 1.43
N THR A 385 11.26 14.22 0.68
CA THR A 385 11.80 15.48 1.20
C THR A 385 10.69 16.30 1.90
N GLU A 386 9.52 16.41 1.28
CA GLU A 386 8.37 17.11 1.84
C GLU A 386 7.86 16.42 3.11
N ILE A 387 7.69 15.09 3.06
CA ILE A 387 7.25 14.29 4.20
C ILE A 387 8.18 14.48 5.41
N LEU A 388 9.49 14.39 5.21
CA LEU A 388 10.48 14.57 6.28
C LEU A 388 10.44 15.98 6.89
N ALA A 389 10.18 17.01 6.08
CA ALA A 389 10.06 18.38 6.56
C ALA A 389 8.80 18.63 7.41
N LEU A 390 7.76 17.80 7.21
CA LEU A 390 6.44 18.00 7.79
C LEU A 390 6.14 17.09 8.99
N LEU A 391 7.07 16.23 9.37
CA LEU A 391 6.92 15.36 10.54
C LEU A 391 6.62 16.21 11.81
N PRO A 392 5.64 15.79 12.64
CA PRO A 392 5.22 16.53 13.82
C PRO A 392 6.18 16.30 15.01
N PHE A 393 7.38 16.86 14.90
CA PHE A 393 8.41 16.75 15.94
C PHE A 393 7.96 17.41 17.24
N THR A 394 8.29 16.78 18.37
CA THR A 394 7.95 17.26 19.72
C THR A 394 9.15 17.54 20.61
N SER A 395 10.30 16.95 20.29
CA SER A 395 11.56 17.08 21.01
C SER A 395 12.69 17.50 20.07
N PRO A 396 13.67 18.31 20.51
CA PRO A 396 14.86 18.64 19.71
C PRO A 396 15.67 17.42 19.26
N ASP A 397 15.63 16.30 19.99
CA ASP A 397 16.29 15.04 19.64
C ASP A 397 15.84 14.52 18.26
N GLU A 398 14.59 14.78 17.87
CA GLU A 398 13.99 14.30 16.62
C GLU A 398 14.59 14.96 15.36
N PRO A 399 14.53 16.30 15.18
CA PRO A 399 15.15 16.97 14.04
C PRO A 399 16.68 16.91 14.08
N LEU A 400 17.30 16.87 15.27
CA LEU A 400 18.76 16.68 15.38
C LEU A 400 19.19 15.32 14.84
N TYR A 401 18.46 14.25 15.16
CA TYR A 401 18.72 12.94 14.58
C TYR A 401 18.55 12.93 13.06
N LEU A 402 17.51 13.59 12.54
CA LEU A 402 17.30 13.67 11.09
C LEU A 402 18.47 14.39 10.39
N ILE A 403 18.93 15.52 10.95
CA ILE A 403 20.12 16.24 10.45
C ILE A 403 21.37 15.35 10.53
N TYR A 404 21.55 14.62 11.63
CA TYR A 404 22.65 13.66 11.77
C TYR A 404 22.62 12.58 10.67
N ALA A 405 21.45 12.00 10.39
CA ALA A 405 21.29 11.00 9.35
C ALA A 405 21.59 11.58 7.95
N ILE A 406 21.13 12.79 7.67
CA ILE A 406 21.45 13.50 6.41
C ILE A 406 22.96 13.73 6.29
N ASN A 407 23.61 14.22 7.35
CA ASN A 407 25.06 14.47 7.35
C ASN A 407 25.87 13.21 7.04
N ARG A 408 25.44 12.03 7.50
CA ARG A 408 26.12 10.76 7.20
C ARG A 408 26.10 10.44 5.71
N VAL A 409 24.97 10.65 5.04
CA VAL A 409 24.86 10.45 3.58
C VAL A 409 25.73 11.48 2.84
N ILE A 410 25.62 12.78 3.20
CA ILE A 410 26.41 13.84 2.57
C ILE A 410 27.92 13.58 2.74
N GLN A 411 28.38 13.23 3.94
CA GLN A 411 29.80 12.99 4.24
C GLN A 411 30.40 11.85 3.40
N VAL A 412 29.64 10.79 3.16
CA VAL A 412 30.11 9.63 2.38
C VAL A 412 30.05 9.91 0.87
N ARG A 413 29.06 10.68 0.40
CA ARG A 413 28.70 10.75 -1.03
C ARG A 413 29.13 12.02 -1.74
N ALA A 414 29.06 13.17 -1.07
CA ALA A 414 29.20 14.45 -1.74
C ALA A 414 30.57 14.65 -2.39
N GLY A 415 31.66 14.30 -1.69
CA GLY A 415 33.03 14.49 -2.19
C GLY A 415 33.35 13.64 -3.41
N ALA A 416 32.97 12.35 -3.38
CA ALA A 416 33.16 11.44 -4.50
C ALA A 416 32.35 11.89 -5.73
N LEU A 417 31.10 12.31 -5.53
CA LEU A 417 30.24 12.80 -6.59
C LEU A 417 30.76 14.12 -7.19
N GLU A 418 31.20 15.07 -6.37
CA GLU A 418 31.78 16.34 -6.86
C GLU A 418 33.00 16.07 -7.73
N ALA A 419 33.87 15.15 -7.30
CA ALA A 419 35.05 14.75 -8.08
C ALA A 419 34.67 14.08 -9.41
N SER A 420 33.68 13.18 -9.40
CA SER A 420 33.17 12.51 -10.62
C SER A 420 32.61 13.52 -11.62
N MET A 421 31.70 14.40 -11.18
CA MET A 421 31.11 15.42 -12.03
C MET A 421 32.16 16.41 -12.58
N LYS A 422 33.17 16.76 -11.77
CA LYS A 422 34.28 17.61 -12.21
C LYS A 422 35.13 16.93 -13.29
N ALA A 423 35.45 15.65 -13.11
CA ALA A 423 36.20 14.88 -14.10
C ALA A 423 35.42 14.72 -15.41
N LEU A 424 34.13 14.42 -15.31
CA LEU A 424 33.22 14.33 -16.46
C LEU A 424 33.13 15.66 -17.21
N ASN A 425 33.03 16.78 -16.49
CA ASN A 425 32.99 18.10 -17.11
C ASN A 425 34.27 18.43 -17.87
N ASN A 426 35.44 18.13 -17.29
CA ASN A 426 36.74 18.34 -17.93
C ASN A 426 36.93 17.44 -19.17
N TYR A 427 36.50 16.18 -19.09
CA TYR A 427 36.56 15.23 -20.20
C TYR A 427 35.72 15.69 -21.40
N LEU A 428 34.51 16.17 -21.13
CA LEU A 428 33.62 16.70 -22.17
C LEU A 428 34.15 18.02 -22.75
N SER A 429 34.74 18.90 -21.94
CA SER A 429 35.42 20.11 -22.44
C SER A 429 36.57 19.80 -23.40
N GLN A 430 37.34 18.73 -23.14
CA GLN A 430 38.47 18.34 -24.00
C GLN A 430 37.99 17.78 -25.35
N LYS A 431 36.92 16.96 -25.36
CA LYS A 431 36.30 16.48 -26.61
C LYS A 431 35.72 17.60 -27.49
N ASP A 432 35.27 18.70 -26.89
CA ASP A 432 34.80 19.88 -27.63
C ASP A 432 35.97 20.69 -28.22
N ALA A 433 37.11 20.76 -27.52
CA ALA A 433 38.31 21.47 -28.00
C ALA A 433 39.00 20.76 -29.17
N GLU A 434 38.98 19.43 -29.22
CA GLU A 434 39.55 18.63 -30.32
C GLU A 434 38.73 18.68 -31.63
N LYS A 435 37.50 19.21 -31.61
CA LYS A 435 36.63 19.34 -32.79
C LYS A 435 36.71 20.69 -33.51
N ILE A 436 37.63 21.57 -33.13
CA ILE A 436 37.91 22.81 -33.87
C ILE A 436 39.04 22.52 -34.89
N PRO A 437 38.77 22.45 -36.21
CA PRO A 437 39.83 22.25 -37.18
C PRO A 437 40.64 23.55 -37.30
N TYR A 438 41.92 23.49 -36.91
CA TYR A 438 42.90 24.48 -37.33
C TYR A 438 43.23 24.26 -38.80
N ASP A 439 42.68 25.12 -39.66
CA ASP A 439 43.13 25.30 -41.03
C ASP A 439 44.20 26.40 -41.05
N ASN A 440 45.45 26.01 -41.32
CA ASN A 440 46.40 26.73 -42.18
C ASN A 440 47.75 25.99 -42.17
N GLY A 441 48.17 25.56 -43.36
CA GLY A 441 49.32 24.68 -43.55
C GLY A 441 50.67 25.37 -43.66
N GLN A 442 51.71 24.55 -43.47
CA GLN A 442 52.91 24.51 -44.33
C GLN A 442 53.69 23.19 -44.13
N LEU A 443 54.48 22.83 -45.13
CA LEU A 443 54.97 21.50 -45.49
C LEU A 443 55.91 20.76 -44.50
N LYS A 444 55.68 19.44 -44.42
CA LYS A 444 56.58 18.25 -44.24
C LYS A 444 58.12 18.47 -44.26
N PRO A 445 58.92 17.65 -43.54
CA PRO A 445 59.15 16.27 -44.00
C PRO A 445 59.13 15.17 -42.93
N ALA A 446 58.73 13.99 -43.41
CA ALA A 446 58.83 12.72 -42.73
C ALA A 446 60.28 12.21 -42.72
N VAL A 447 60.70 11.69 -41.58
CA VAL A 447 61.84 10.77 -41.44
C VAL A 447 61.32 9.58 -40.62
N GLN A 448 61.32 8.38 -41.21
CA GLN A 448 61.20 7.08 -40.52
C GLN A 448 62.62 6.60 -40.13
N PRO A 449 62.80 5.44 -39.51
CA PRO A 449 62.27 4.90 -38.24
C PRO A 449 63.44 4.56 -37.28
N ASP A 450 63.19 4.10 -36.04
CA ASP A 450 64.14 3.19 -35.39
C ASP A 450 63.45 2.25 -34.39
N PHE A 451 63.67 0.95 -34.61
CA PHE A 451 63.26 -0.17 -33.76
C PHE A 451 64.51 -0.75 -33.09
N ASN A 452 64.40 -1.01 -31.78
CA ASN A 452 65.07 -2.03 -30.95
C ASN A 452 65.77 -1.44 -29.72
N GLU A 453 65.30 -1.81 -28.52
CA GLU A 453 65.96 -2.91 -27.81
C GLU A 453 65.05 -3.58 -26.78
N MET A 454 65.35 -4.86 -26.61
CA MET A 454 64.62 -5.96 -25.99
C MET A 454 65.08 -6.19 -24.54
N THR A 455 64.20 -6.69 -23.67
CA THR A 455 64.42 -7.79 -22.67
C THR A 455 63.14 -7.85 -21.81
N SER A 456 62.19 -8.79 -21.95
CA SER A 456 62.20 -10.25 -21.77
C SER A 456 62.61 -10.72 -20.37
N MET A 457 61.63 -11.18 -19.56
CA MET A 457 61.52 -12.54 -19.00
C MET A 457 60.32 -12.67 -18.02
N ASP A 458 59.23 -13.35 -18.45
CA ASP A 458 58.83 -14.73 -18.10
C ASP A 458 59.14 -15.29 -16.68
N LEU A 459 58.40 -16.22 -16.03
CA LEU A 459 57.36 -17.19 -16.43
C LEU A 459 56.74 -17.85 -15.17
N ASN A 460 55.49 -18.30 -15.30
CA ASN A 460 54.85 -19.52 -14.76
C ASN A 460 54.39 -19.71 -13.30
N GLY A 461 53.17 -20.28 -13.23
CA GLY A 461 52.60 -20.98 -12.08
C GLY A 461 51.13 -21.40 -12.24
N THR A 462 50.75 -22.11 -13.31
CA THR A 462 49.46 -22.82 -13.40
C THR A 462 49.51 -24.16 -12.65
N VAL A 463 48.51 -24.46 -11.82
CA VAL A 463 47.98 -25.83 -11.63
C VAL A 463 46.46 -25.76 -11.44
N GLN A 464 45.74 -26.51 -12.27
CA GLN A 464 44.31 -26.80 -12.19
C GLN A 464 44.02 -27.91 -11.16
N HIS A 465 42.82 -27.90 -10.56
CA HIS A 465 42.11 -29.13 -10.22
C HIS A 465 40.58 -28.88 -10.20
N GLU A 466 39.85 -29.78 -10.85
CA GLU A 466 38.40 -29.81 -11.05
C GLU A 466 37.76 -30.95 -10.16
N PRO A 467 36.47 -31.33 -10.27
CA PRO A 467 35.30 -30.93 -9.45
C PRO A 467 34.66 -32.07 -8.60
N ALA A 468 33.71 -31.77 -7.68
CA ALA A 468 32.54 -32.62 -7.32
C ALA A 468 31.68 -32.08 -6.14
N GLY A 469 30.34 -32.16 -6.28
CA GLY A 469 29.38 -32.30 -5.15
C GLY A 469 28.26 -31.24 -4.97
N GLN A 470 27.02 -31.57 -5.36
CA GLN A 470 25.75 -30.83 -5.14
C GLN A 470 25.18 -31.02 -3.70
N PRO A 471 23.91 -30.65 -3.37
CA PRO A 471 23.35 -29.31 -3.11
C PRO A 471 22.72 -29.18 -1.69
N ILE A 472 22.56 -27.96 -1.15
CA ILE A 472 21.61 -27.69 -0.05
C ILE A 472 20.84 -26.40 -0.37
N PHE A 473 19.52 -26.53 -0.39
CA PHE A 473 18.52 -25.49 -0.65
C PHE A 473 18.45 -24.48 0.50
N ASP A 474 18.53 -23.18 0.19
CA ASP A 474 17.90 -22.14 1.00
C ASP A 474 17.21 -21.14 0.07
N HIS A 475 15.87 -21.19 0.09
CA HIS A 475 14.98 -20.43 -0.76
C HIS A 475 14.70 -19.08 -0.11
N ARG A 476 15.38 -18.03 -0.57
CA ARG A 476 15.08 -16.63 -0.22
C ARG A 476 14.61 -15.91 -1.47
N MET A 477 13.29 -15.86 -1.67
CA MET A 477 12.67 -15.12 -2.77
C MET A 477 12.83 -13.61 -2.54
N SER A 478 13.66 -12.95 -3.35
CA SER A 478 13.53 -11.53 -3.65
C SER A 478 12.47 -11.40 -4.73
N MET A 479 11.31 -10.86 -4.40
CA MET A 479 10.31 -10.49 -5.40
C MET A 479 10.79 -9.22 -6.11
N ASP A 480 11.22 -9.39 -7.35
CA ASP A 480 11.48 -8.31 -8.30
C ASP A 480 10.16 -8.08 -9.08
N LEU A 481 9.44 -7.01 -8.74
CA LEU A 481 8.20 -6.62 -9.44
C LEU A 481 8.55 -5.61 -10.55
N ASN A 482 9.14 -6.13 -11.62
CA ASN A 482 9.25 -5.46 -12.92
C ASN A 482 8.45 -6.28 -13.95
N GLU A 483 7.12 -6.27 -13.83
CA GLU A 483 6.25 -6.66 -14.95
C GLU A 483 5.48 -5.42 -15.42
N SER A 484 6.02 -4.80 -16.46
CA SER A 484 5.30 -3.88 -17.32
C SER A 484 4.20 -4.65 -18.04
N ILE A 485 2.97 -4.18 -17.86
CA ILE A 485 1.74 -4.62 -18.52
C ILE A 485 1.96 -4.63 -20.04
N GLN A 486 2.02 -5.83 -20.62
CA GLN A 486 1.99 -6.05 -22.06
C GLN A 486 0.54 -6.39 -22.44
N GLN A 487 -0.15 -5.44 -23.07
CA GLN A 487 -1.47 -5.67 -23.67
C GLN A 487 -1.28 -6.41 -25.00
N ASP A 488 -1.57 -7.71 -24.98
CA ASP A 488 -1.79 -8.51 -26.19
C ASP A 488 -3.17 -8.18 -26.78
N ILE A 489 -3.16 -7.55 -27.95
CA ILE A 489 -4.24 -7.68 -28.94
C ILE A 489 -3.59 -8.26 -30.19
N ALA A 490 -3.73 -9.58 -30.34
CA ALA A 490 -3.48 -10.26 -31.60
C ALA A 490 -4.79 -10.30 -32.39
N ASP A 491 -4.79 -9.67 -33.57
CA ASP A 491 -5.39 -10.25 -34.77
C ASP A 491 -4.76 -9.63 -36.04
N GLN A 492 -3.90 -10.46 -36.64
CA GLN A 492 -3.55 -10.63 -38.05
C GLN A 492 -3.69 -9.44 -39.03
N SER A 493 -2.55 -8.96 -39.54
CA SER A 493 -2.28 -9.02 -40.99
C SER A 493 -0.80 -8.78 -41.29
N VAL A 494 -0.25 -9.70 -42.07
CA VAL A 494 1.08 -9.69 -42.68
C VAL A 494 1.17 -8.55 -43.69
N PHE A 495 2.24 -7.74 -43.71
CA PHE A 495 2.90 -7.25 -44.93
C PHE A 495 4.18 -6.41 -44.65
N ASN A 496 5.31 -6.97 -45.09
CA ASN A 496 6.53 -6.40 -45.70
C ASN A 496 7.14 -5.05 -45.24
N HIS A 497 8.47 -5.14 -45.01
CA HIS A 497 9.45 -4.07 -45.18
C HIS A 497 9.16 -3.14 -46.37
N SER A 498 9.09 -1.82 -46.13
CA SER A 498 9.70 -0.83 -47.02
C SER A 498 9.90 0.52 -46.34
N THR A 499 11.07 1.07 -46.61
CA THR A 499 11.60 2.41 -46.32
C THR A 499 10.79 3.50 -47.03
N LEU A 500 10.37 4.59 -46.36
CA LEU A 500 10.42 5.97 -46.91
C LEU A 500 10.04 7.08 -45.89
N VAL A 501 11.01 7.95 -45.61
CA VAL A 501 10.96 9.43 -45.61
C VAL A 501 9.92 10.17 -44.76
N GLY A 502 10.44 10.84 -43.72
CA GLY A 502 10.52 12.30 -43.69
C GLY A 502 9.30 13.08 -43.17
N ALA A 503 9.37 13.52 -41.91
CA ALA A 503 8.72 14.74 -41.46
C ALA A 503 9.69 15.56 -40.61
N LYS A 504 10.35 16.48 -41.30
CA LYS A 504 11.36 17.42 -40.81
C LYS A 504 10.64 18.69 -40.35
N THR A 505 10.30 18.82 -39.07
CA THR A 505 9.97 20.12 -38.48
C THR A 505 11.26 20.74 -37.95
N ARG A 506 11.90 21.53 -38.81
CA ARG A 506 13.02 22.41 -38.46
C ARG A 506 12.50 23.54 -37.56
N SER A 507 12.93 23.55 -36.30
CA SER A 507 13.14 24.79 -35.56
C SER A 507 14.63 25.08 -35.61
N MET A 508 14.99 26.23 -36.17
CA MET A 508 16.37 26.71 -36.23
C MET A 508 16.75 27.31 -34.88
N SER A 509 17.53 26.58 -34.09
CA SER A 509 18.48 27.18 -33.16
C SER A 509 19.79 26.41 -33.28
N SER A 510 20.84 27.10 -33.68
CA SER A 510 22.21 26.60 -33.73
C SER A 510 22.62 26.11 -32.34
N GLY A 511 22.87 24.81 -32.21
CA GLY A 511 23.40 24.17 -31.02
C GLY A 511 23.88 22.78 -31.42
N VAL A 512 25.19 22.58 -31.36
CA VAL A 512 25.86 21.32 -31.71
C VAL A 512 25.22 20.18 -30.91
N SER A 513 24.48 19.28 -31.57
CA SER A 513 23.97 18.08 -30.91
C SER A 513 25.13 17.13 -30.66
N PHE A 514 25.56 17.05 -29.40
CA PHE A 514 26.59 16.14 -28.92
C PHE A 514 26.09 14.69 -29.05
N ILE A 515 26.81 13.83 -29.78
CA ILE A 515 26.58 12.37 -29.73
C ILE A 515 27.46 11.84 -28.59
N LEU A 516 26.88 11.73 -27.40
CA LEU A 516 27.53 11.03 -26.26
C LEU A 516 27.57 9.53 -26.59
N SER A 517 28.61 8.84 -26.14
CA SER A 517 28.56 7.37 -26.07
C SER A 517 27.42 6.96 -25.12
N GLU A 518 26.81 5.80 -25.36
CA GLU A 518 25.77 5.26 -24.48
C GLU A 518 26.28 5.13 -23.02
N ASP A 519 27.54 4.72 -22.85
CA ASP A 519 28.20 4.62 -21.53
C ASP A 519 28.39 6.00 -20.86
N ASP A 520 28.75 7.03 -21.65
CA ASP A 520 28.92 8.40 -21.15
C ASP A 520 27.55 8.98 -20.73
N LEU A 521 26.48 8.68 -21.49
CA LEU A 521 25.12 9.13 -21.19
C LEU A 521 24.59 8.52 -19.89
N GLN A 522 24.77 7.21 -19.68
CA GLN A 522 24.36 6.54 -18.44
C GLN A 522 25.11 7.09 -17.22
N LYS A 523 26.41 7.37 -17.38
CA LYS A 523 27.22 7.97 -16.31
C LYS A 523 26.77 9.39 -15.97
N VAL A 524 26.49 10.21 -16.99
CA VAL A 524 25.93 11.56 -16.81
C VAL A 524 24.59 11.50 -16.07
N GLN A 525 23.70 10.59 -16.47
CA GLN A 525 22.39 10.40 -15.84
C GLN A 525 22.51 10.00 -14.36
N ALA A 526 23.39 9.05 -14.05
CA ALA A 526 23.64 8.59 -12.69
C ALA A 526 24.19 9.70 -11.79
N ASP A 527 25.22 10.44 -12.25
CA ASP A 527 25.81 11.54 -11.50
C ASP A 527 24.82 12.70 -11.30
N CYS A 528 24.02 13.03 -12.31
CA CYS A 528 23.00 14.07 -12.19
C CYS A 528 21.87 13.69 -11.22
N LEU A 529 21.43 12.43 -11.27
CA LEU A 529 20.40 11.94 -10.35
C LEU A 529 20.92 11.94 -8.91
N ALA A 530 22.13 11.47 -8.68
CA ALA A 530 22.79 11.53 -7.38
C ALA A 530 22.92 12.99 -6.89
N ALA A 531 23.29 13.93 -7.78
CA ALA A 531 23.41 15.34 -7.43
C ALA A 531 22.08 15.94 -6.99
N ILE A 532 20.99 15.64 -7.72
CA ILE A 532 19.63 16.08 -7.36
C ILE A 532 19.24 15.51 -5.99
N ALA A 533 19.49 14.21 -5.74
CA ALA A 533 19.18 13.58 -4.46
C ALA A 533 19.91 14.26 -3.29
N LEU A 534 21.21 14.52 -3.42
CA LEU A 534 21.97 15.21 -2.37
C LEU A 534 21.52 16.67 -2.21
N GLN A 535 21.21 17.38 -3.29
CA GLN A 535 20.67 18.76 -3.22
C GLN A 535 19.34 18.81 -2.45
N LEU A 536 18.44 17.86 -2.67
CA LEU A 536 17.17 17.76 -1.92
C LEU A 536 17.44 17.56 -0.42
N LEU A 537 18.38 16.69 -0.04
CA LEU A 537 18.79 16.50 1.35
C LEU A 537 19.41 17.76 1.97
N LEU A 538 20.25 18.49 1.24
CA LEU A 538 20.85 19.74 1.70
C LEU A 538 19.79 20.82 1.93
N LYS A 539 18.82 20.94 1.02
CA LYS A 539 17.67 21.84 1.17
C LYS A 539 16.83 21.48 2.39
N LEU A 540 16.55 20.18 2.61
CA LEU A 540 15.86 19.69 3.81
C LEU A 540 16.64 20.01 5.08
N LYS A 541 17.93 19.71 5.14
CA LYS A 541 18.81 20.02 6.29
C LYS A 541 18.77 21.52 6.62
N ARG A 542 18.94 22.37 5.61
CA ARG A 542 18.87 23.84 5.78
C ARG A 542 17.50 24.27 6.30
N HIS A 543 16.43 23.75 5.73
CA HIS A 543 15.07 24.02 6.17
C HIS A 543 14.84 23.64 7.64
N LEU A 544 15.27 22.45 8.06
CA LEU A 544 15.16 21.98 9.44
C LEU A 544 15.93 22.89 10.42
N LYS A 545 17.16 23.30 10.05
CA LYS A 545 17.94 24.26 10.86
C LYS A 545 17.19 25.56 11.05
N ILE A 546 16.59 26.10 9.98
CA ILE A 546 15.79 27.34 9.99
C ILE A 546 14.54 27.20 10.86
N VAL A 547 13.70 26.21 10.55
CA VAL A 547 12.40 26.00 11.21
C VAL A 547 12.56 25.74 12.70
N TYR A 548 13.57 24.96 13.10
CA TYR A 548 13.79 24.58 14.50
C TYR A 548 14.85 25.42 15.21
N SER A 549 15.41 26.44 14.55
CA SER A 549 16.43 27.33 15.10
C SER A 549 17.66 26.59 15.64
N LEU A 550 18.11 25.56 14.92
CA LEU A 550 19.23 24.70 15.31
C LEU A 550 20.55 25.26 14.77
N ASN A 551 21.50 25.56 15.65
CA ASN A 551 22.84 26.03 15.27
C ASN A 551 23.77 24.85 14.94
N ASP A 552 24.88 25.14 14.24
CA ASP A 552 25.82 24.12 13.83
C ASP A 552 26.50 23.42 15.01
N ALA A 553 26.81 24.14 16.08
CA ALA A 553 27.36 23.55 17.30
C ALA A 553 26.44 22.46 17.91
N ARG A 554 25.12 22.70 18.00
CA ARG A 554 24.17 21.66 18.49
C ARG A 554 24.09 20.48 17.52
N CYS A 555 24.06 20.74 16.22
CA CYS A 555 24.00 19.68 15.22
C CYS A 555 25.25 18.79 15.23
N GLN A 556 26.44 19.38 15.41
CA GLN A 556 27.71 18.65 15.47
C GLN A 556 27.91 17.91 16.80
N ALA A 557 27.45 18.49 17.91
CA ALA A 557 27.53 17.87 19.24
C ALA A 557 26.52 16.72 19.44
N PHE A 558 25.55 16.53 18.54
CA PHE A 558 24.54 15.50 18.66
C PHE A 558 25.13 14.10 18.45
N SER A 559 24.85 13.19 19.39
CA SER A 559 25.15 11.77 19.28
C SER A 559 23.89 10.92 19.48
N PRO A 560 23.58 9.96 18.58
CA PRO A 560 22.38 9.14 18.68
C PRO A 560 22.38 8.23 19.92
N ASN A 561 23.56 7.94 20.48
CA ASN A 561 23.71 7.08 21.66
C ASN A 561 23.58 7.85 22.98
N GLU A 562 23.58 9.18 22.96
CA GLU A 562 23.40 9.98 24.16
C GLU A 562 21.96 9.92 24.66
N PRO A 563 21.73 9.95 25.99
CA PRO A 563 20.39 10.02 26.56
C PRO A 563 19.71 11.35 26.21
N ILE A 564 18.39 11.32 26.07
CA ILE A 564 17.60 12.52 25.77
C ILE A 564 17.71 13.50 26.95
N LYS A 565 18.09 14.75 26.67
CA LYS A 565 18.20 15.81 27.69
C LYS A 565 16.79 16.22 28.15
N PRO A 566 16.43 16.03 29.44
CA PRO A 566 15.11 16.39 29.94
C PRO A 566 14.93 17.91 29.98
N GLY A 567 13.79 18.42 29.51
CA GLY A 567 13.40 19.84 29.59
C GLY A 567 13.83 20.71 28.40
N ASP A 568 14.46 20.14 27.37
CA ASP A 568 14.88 20.89 26.18
C ASP A 568 13.65 21.18 25.28
N VAL A 569 13.21 22.44 25.23
CA VAL A 569 11.99 22.84 24.51
C VAL A 569 12.28 23.02 23.01
N LEU A 570 11.43 22.42 22.17
CA LEU A 570 11.50 22.61 20.71
C LEU A 570 10.77 23.89 20.29
N SER A 571 11.49 24.83 19.69
CA SER A 571 10.90 26.00 19.03
C SER A 571 10.65 25.68 17.56
N ARG A 572 9.50 26.08 17.00
CA ARG A 572 9.16 25.88 15.58
C ARG A 572 8.72 27.19 14.93
N GLN A 573 9.29 27.51 13.78
CA GLN A 573 8.89 28.63 12.93
C GLN A 573 8.00 28.13 11.78
N ASN A 574 6.98 28.89 11.42
CA ASN A 574 6.06 28.54 10.32
C ASN A 574 6.64 29.02 8.97
N ILE A 575 7.70 28.36 8.52
CA ILE A 575 8.33 28.63 7.22
C ILE A 575 8.07 27.42 6.32
N PRO A 576 7.47 27.58 5.13
CA PRO A 576 7.27 26.47 4.20
C PRO A 576 8.58 26.03 3.55
N LEU A 577 8.70 24.74 3.23
CA LEU A 577 9.79 24.23 2.41
C LEU A 577 9.56 24.63 0.95
N ASN A 578 10.58 25.19 0.29
CA ASN A 578 10.57 25.49 -1.13
C ASN A 578 11.54 24.53 -1.85
N ILE A 579 10.97 23.58 -2.61
CA ILE A 579 11.71 22.63 -3.46
C ILE A 579 11.61 23.01 -4.94
N SER A 580 10.66 23.87 -5.32
CA SER A 580 10.33 24.22 -6.72
C SER A 580 11.49 24.81 -7.54
N GLU A 581 12.50 25.36 -6.87
CA GLU A 581 13.70 25.90 -7.54
C GLU A 581 14.74 24.83 -7.92
N THR A 582 14.53 23.57 -7.52
CA THR A 582 15.44 22.46 -7.84
C THR A 582 15.21 22.02 -9.28
N ARG A 583 16.22 22.12 -10.15
CA ARG A 583 16.11 21.66 -11.53
C ARG A 583 16.07 20.13 -11.58
N ILE A 584 14.90 19.59 -11.92
CA ILE A 584 14.60 18.15 -11.89
C ILE A 584 14.78 17.47 -13.26
N SER A 585 14.78 18.24 -14.36
CA SER A 585 14.90 17.68 -15.72
C SER A 585 16.27 17.05 -15.97
N LEU A 586 16.39 16.08 -16.86
CA LEU A 586 17.71 15.62 -17.30
C LEU A 586 18.44 16.73 -18.09
N PRO A 587 19.77 16.89 -17.97
CA PRO A 587 20.51 17.81 -18.84
C PRO A 587 20.30 17.43 -20.30
N ALA A 588 19.78 18.37 -21.11
CA ALA A 588 19.61 18.16 -22.55
C ALA A 588 20.83 18.66 -23.33
N THR A 589 21.63 19.53 -22.71
CA THR A 589 22.82 20.15 -23.30
C THR A 589 24.02 20.05 -22.36
N TYR A 590 25.22 20.17 -22.93
CA TYR A 590 26.45 20.29 -22.15
C TYR A 590 26.42 21.49 -21.18
N GLN A 591 25.79 22.59 -21.61
CA GLN A 591 25.60 23.77 -20.76
C GLN A 591 24.70 23.48 -19.55
N ASP A 592 23.66 22.67 -19.72
CA ASP A 592 22.83 22.22 -18.60
C ASP A 592 23.64 21.38 -17.61
N LEU A 593 24.54 20.53 -18.08
CA LEU A 593 25.40 19.71 -17.23
C LEU A 593 26.36 20.58 -16.39
N ILE A 594 27.01 21.57 -17.00
CA ILE A 594 27.85 22.55 -16.30
C ILE A 594 27.03 23.27 -15.23
N GLN A 595 25.83 23.71 -15.59
CA GLN A 595 24.93 24.41 -14.69
C GLN A 595 24.56 23.52 -13.48
N ARG A 596 24.28 22.23 -13.67
CA ARG A 596 24.01 21.28 -12.57
C ARG A 596 25.20 21.08 -11.66
N TYR A 597 26.38 20.94 -12.23
CA TYR A 597 27.61 20.85 -11.45
C TYR A 597 27.82 22.11 -10.60
N GLN A 598 27.63 23.30 -11.18
CA GLN A 598 27.75 24.57 -10.46
C GLN A 598 26.71 24.71 -9.34
N GLU A 599 25.45 24.36 -9.61
CA GLU A 599 24.37 24.35 -8.61
C GLU A 599 24.69 23.40 -7.44
N PHE A 600 25.16 22.19 -7.74
CA PHE A 600 25.56 21.22 -6.72
C PHE A 600 26.75 21.72 -5.89
N LYS A 601 27.79 22.24 -6.55
CA LYS A 601 28.96 22.80 -5.89
C LYS A 601 28.60 23.99 -5.00
N ASN A 602 27.69 24.85 -5.44
CA ASN A 602 27.20 25.97 -4.65
C ASN A 602 26.40 25.48 -3.44
N ALA A 603 25.55 24.46 -3.59
CA ALA A 603 24.84 23.85 -2.46
C ALA A 603 25.79 23.28 -1.39
N LEU A 604 26.89 22.65 -1.81
CA LEU A 604 27.93 22.17 -0.87
C LEU A 604 28.66 23.31 -0.16
N LYS A 605 28.98 24.40 -0.88
CA LYS A 605 29.57 25.60 -0.25
C LYS A 605 28.62 26.23 0.75
N GLU A 606 27.34 26.35 0.41
CA GLU A 606 26.33 26.91 1.30
C GLU A 606 26.14 26.09 2.58
N ASP A 607 26.26 24.76 2.49
CA ASP A 607 26.20 23.87 3.65
C ASP A 607 27.39 24.03 4.61
N ALA A 608 28.55 24.42 4.08
CA ALA A 608 29.75 24.71 4.88
C ALA A 608 29.68 26.08 5.60
N ILE A 609 28.76 26.97 5.20
CA ILE A 609 28.59 28.28 5.84
C ILE A 609 27.81 28.13 7.15
N ASP A 610 28.31 28.75 8.22
CA ASP A 610 27.67 28.73 9.54
C ASP A 610 26.25 29.32 9.49
N TYR A 611 25.30 28.56 10.06
CA TYR A 611 23.89 28.91 10.19
C TYR A 611 23.62 30.30 10.79
N SER A 612 24.47 30.76 11.70
CA SER A 612 24.36 32.07 12.35
C SER A 612 24.34 33.23 11.34
N ILE A 613 24.99 33.05 10.19
CA ILE A 613 25.06 34.06 9.12
C ILE A 613 23.70 34.24 8.42
N TYR A 614 22.95 33.16 8.22
CA TYR A 614 21.65 33.21 7.54
C TYR A 614 20.52 33.76 8.42
N THR A 615 20.62 33.55 9.74
CA THR A 615 19.60 34.02 10.69
C THR A 615 19.80 35.45 11.16
N ALA A 616 20.96 36.08 10.87
CA ALA A 616 21.24 37.47 11.23
C ALA A 616 20.18 38.45 10.69
N ASN A 617 19.55 38.13 9.55
CA ASN A 617 18.52 38.95 8.91
C ASN A 617 17.07 38.54 9.22
N ILE A 618 16.86 37.41 9.91
CA ILE A 618 15.53 36.95 10.31
C ILE A 618 15.17 37.65 11.62
N LYS A 619 14.31 38.68 11.55
CA LYS A 619 13.83 39.41 12.73
C LYS A 619 13.20 38.45 13.73
N ARG A 620 13.96 38.06 14.77
CA ARG A 620 13.47 37.28 15.91
C ARG A 620 12.32 38.07 16.56
N LYS A 621 11.08 37.63 16.39
CA LYS A 621 9.98 38.13 17.23
C LYS A 621 10.30 37.69 18.66
N ARG A 622 10.63 38.65 19.54
CA ARG A 622 10.86 38.40 20.96
C ARG A 622 9.62 37.69 21.55
N PRO A 623 9.80 36.68 22.41
CA PRO A 623 8.72 36.20 23.25
C PRO A 623 8.21 37.38 24.09
N THR A 624 6.90 37.58 24.12
CA THR A 624 6.26 38.55 25.01
C THR A 624 6.61 38.21 26.46
N PRO A 625 7.12 39.16 27.27
CA PRO A 625 7.38 38.90 28.67
C PRO A 625 6.04 38.67 29.38
N ARG A 626 5.91 37.53 30.06
CA ARG A 626 4.79 37.25 30.97
C ARG A 626 4.75 38.32 32.06
N LYS A 627 3.83 39.29 31.94
CA LYS A 627 3.45 40.17 33.06
C LYS A 627 2.68 39.33 34.07
N GLY A 628 3.09 39.42 35.34
CA GLY A 628 2.47 38.74 36.46
C GLY A 628 0.97 39.05 36.58
N ARG A 629 0.20 38.00 36.90
CA ARG A 629 -1.22 38.08 37.25
C ARG A 629 -1.41 38.99 38.47
N LYS A 630 -2.14 40.10 38.30
CA LYS A 630 -2.97 40.67 39.36
C LYS A 630 -4.42 40.30 39.08
N SER A 631 -5.07 39.79 40.11
CA SER A 631 -6.48 39.39 40.19
C SER A 631 -7.43 40.56 40.05
N VAL A 632 -8.41 40.50 39.15
CA VAL A 632 -9.70 41.20 39.27
C VAL A 632 -10.81 40.34 38.66
N TYR A 633 -11.87 40.18 39.43
CA TYR A 633 -13.18 39.58 39.13
C TYR A 633 -13.95 40.34 38.05
N GLY A 634 -14.78 39.64 37.26
CA GLY A 634 -15.85 40.23 36.45
C GLY A 634 -16.16 39.40 35.21
N GLY A 635 -17.39 38.87 35.14
CA GLY A 635 -17.84 37.88 34.16
C GLY A 635 -18.35 38.44 32.83
N GLY A 636 -18.84 37.54 31.99
CA GLY A 636 -19.48 37.82 30.70
C GLY A 636 -19.17 36.73 29.67
N ASP A 637 -20.18 35.92 29.37
CA ASP A 637 -20.21 34.77 28.46
C ASP A 637 -19.88 35.10 27.00
N GLU A 638 -19.31 34.13 26.27
CA GLU A 638 -19.78 33.60 24.97
C GLU A 638 -18.75 32.63 24.36
N ASP A 639 -19.17 31.35 24.31
CA ASP A 639 -18.98 30.30 23.29
C ASP A 639 -17.71 30.25 22.42
N ASP A 640 -16.95 29.14 22.52
CA ASP A 640 -16.61 28.29 21.35
C ASP A 640 -15.83 27.01 21.74
N ILE A 641 -16.54 25.89 21.60
CA ILE A 641 -16.15 24.55 21.09
C ILE A 641 -14.97 23.83 21.77
N ASP A 642 -15.34 22.85 22.59
CA ASP A 642 -14.49 21.88 23.30
C ASP A 642 -13.66 20.97 22.36
N ASP A 643 -12.35 20.97 22.58
CA ASP A 643 -11.41 19.89 22.21
C ASP A 643 -11.40 18.85 23.35
N GLU A 644 -12.04 17.68 23.15
CA GLU A 644 -11.90 16.56 24.08
C GLU A 644 -10.55 15.86 23.93
N ASP A 645 -9.66 16.14 24.88
CA ASP A 645 -8.43 15.39 25.18
C ASP A 645 -8.77 13.98 25.70
N TRP A 646 -8.58 12.96 24.86
CA TRP A 646 -8.67 11.55 25.27
C TRP A 646 -7.37 11.08 25.93
N THR A 647 -7.24 11.27 27.24
CA THR A 647 -6.21 10.63 28.06
C THR A 647 -6.72 9.30 28.62
N GLY A 648 -6.32 8.19 28.01
CA GLY A 648 -6.56 6.84 28.52
C GLY A 648 -5.64 6.51 29.70
N GLY A 649 -6.12 6.73 30.93
CA GLY A 649 -5.48 6.28 32.16
C GLY A 649 -5.88 4.86 32.54
N VAL A 650 -4.89 3.98 32.71
CA VAL A 650 -5.03 2.59 33.19
C VAL A 650 -5.52 2.59 34.65
N ARG A 651 -6.74 2.11 34.89
CA ARG A 651 -7.22 1.72 36.24
C ARG A 651 -6.99 0.21 36.43
N ARG A 652 -6.03 -0.16 37.28
CA ARG A 652 -6.01 -1.50 37.90
C ARG A 652 -6.79 -1.45 39.20
N LEU A 653 -7.92 -2.16 39.23
CA LEU A 653 -8.56 -2.63 40.46
C LEU A 653 -7.84 -3.90 40.91
N SER A 654 -7.42 -3.95 42.16
CA SER A 654 -7.09 -5.21 42.85
C SER A 654 -7.53 -5.12 44.30
N ASN A 655 -8.53 -5.94 44.61
CA ASN A 655 -9.11 -6.20 45.92
C ASN A 655 -8.25 -7.27 46.63
N SER A 656 -7.77 -6.98 47.84
CA SER A 656 -7.57 -7.89 48.98
C SER A 656 -7.03 -7.03 50.13
N GLY A 657 -7.34 -7.19 51.41
CA GLY A 657 -8.10 -8.16 52.16
C GLY A 657 -7.59 -8.09 53.60
N ARG A 658 -8.48 -7.70 54.52
CA ARG A 658 -8.49 -8.00 55.97
C ARG A 658 -7.44 -7.43 56.95
N ARG A 659 -8.06 -6.92 58.03
CA ARG A 659 -7.73 -6.98 59.49
C ARG A 659 -6.78 -5.93 60.07
N GLY A 660 -7.33 -5.17 61.02
CA GLY A 660 -6.81 -5.21 62.39
C GLY A 660 -6.57 -3.86 63.07
N ASN A 661 -7.55 -3.45 63.89
CA ASN A 661 -7.41 -2.77 65.17
C ASN A 661 -6.61 -1.46 65.34
N SER A 662 -7.40 -0.47 65.79
CA SER A 662 -7.23 0.27 67.05
C SER A 662 -6.59 1.67 67.05
N ASN A 663 -7.42 2.58 67.53
CA ASN A 663 -7.17 3.63 68.52
C ASN A 663 -6.50 4.96 68.15
N ARG A 664 -7.26 6.02 68.54
CA ARG A 664 -6.86 7.36 69.01
C ARG A 664 -6.21 8.25 67.95
N GLY A 665 -6.62 9.48 67.70
CA GLY A 665 -7.30 10.48 68.53
C GLY A 665 -6.51 11.80 68.40
N SER A 666 -7.23 12.94 68.36
CA SER A 666 -6.72 14.34 68.41
C SER A 666 -6.15 14.90 67.09
N ARG A 667 -6.77 15.88 66.42
CA ARG A 667 -6.92 17.34 66.69
C ARG A 667 -5.63 18.17 66.57
N GLN A 668 -5.76 19.24 65.77
CA GLN A 668 -4.95 20.47 65.66
C GLN A 668 -3.56 20.27 65.02
N ARG A 669 -3.10 21.13 64.11
CA ARG A 669 -3.36 22.56 63.91
C ARG A 669 -3.14 22.95 62.45
#